data_AF-A0A819J3I5-F1
#
_entry.id   AF-A0A819J3I5-F1
#
_cell.length_a   1.000
_cell.length_b   1.000
_cell.length_c   1.000
_cell.angle_alpha   90.00
_cell.angle_beta   90.00
_cell.angle_gamma   90.00
#
_symmetry.space_group_name_H-M   'P 1'
#
loop_
_entity.id
_entity.type
_entity.pdbx_description
1 polymer ?
#
loop_
_entity_poly.entity_id
_entity_poly.type
_entity_poly.pdbx_seq_one_letter_code
_entity_poly.pdbx_strand_id
1 'polypeptide(L)'
;TIIFAILDDHNTGQQHNPEGNFKSFRNELHDQIFRPILSLNDRNTITGPYRISLDSLAINDVMIFDLEPCHFGAKCNDMYDRQHAQKYSHPSLCKQQCLKGMCDQTNDLVHSSSFIHRNPCKYGAQCKDIDNEKHSQEYEHPSWCPNGGHCQDTSEEHEKSYRHLPTCKHFQKCLDYKRHDKNHCGKFRHYTPSCIYGSYCVNFHDQQHIEDYKHPFPYPCPFTPYHCETYEKFIMSKDPRQLKDEINQHCLNYSHVCAFGRNCTDKDPLHWEKYIHVPRCLCPYGNQCTKLVQEEHLNSFTHPKIRDIRFLCKYADKCYDRRKPEHLSRFRHIITFEDSGIVRYFNLNKDIDFVQNQHDNIKRVNNYIKKEKWETFKSGSIPQNIIDWICTVQPVHRCRREIFESILLHGHVMSRDYMEQLRFPEKVVTSVFQHSEIRRIQCLKERNVAQHVREYIEALVNEEFAKKRYEVINMDETQAGNQLLSSEMDTMKSREDLIKSKEVILSNVISLEEINTIKTKAIEIAQASIKLHSNPAGIGYERDKDLGTNKSVFSVLGPHLGHYYGDVFIVFKREILHHPDANFSLQAATSYASGNCFSWRPWLRSDSTSNDDGVNLFHKTKLHAAITGYEYATALELIAMMSQSLKKKSMNINLDTILKHWLTRDSHTVIEAHLPQLIPLDYIDHIYMSQNIFDSLSTNTRKFIDVTFKGRITKTSHEIELDRFEGPFGPKPDSKIRIEYQDFVIKDIIEKYGQRDIHSISRPIQGTIITIPSSDLTDHYVLPITISQAYKQYKVDYSNVSSDDIPFYIYWQVMNGDMMLTLSNEQINTGKQQPNLRCLISYIAEKPSTKDFHYHENESYLYNGRPFQHEFVTSGAKNAAKSRCFYIGCNTDDFMTFCLEIQRSTGKVILSHAGPNSIYNHEQISSTFSKSDLDLNQLNFIHVSARARTIPIRNVLVTFEKQSDLHPAFDKTFDKDSSSTINTVLPNIKDDTNYNNVPSSNISDSPDKKSSGFLDKVKDTAVQAKDKVKGFFFNDNDSSLTPCPDSIYCLIQYSEEGSTHNSKYSHPCRFSELCRDQECHFTHEPHQVIQCSADRNCKDLCNPIHRAQYRHTGWPDFLIPCRDQQKCRNQLDQHRIKYSHGEPVLDFINRAGIQTPSSSIHSNQSLQQQDNDHHQKIPCKWGSKCRDILDSKHCSKYSHSNIVQQQNDNRIVCKWGNQCHDQSSAHRLKYSHP
;
A
#
# COMPACT_ATOMS: atom_id res chain seq x y z
N THR A 1 -57.36 -39.53 16.46
CA THR A 1 -57.22 -40.08 15.11
C THR A 1 -57.27 -41.58 15.21
N ILE A 2 -58.30 -42.22 14.65
CA ILE A 2 -58.43 -43.69 14.68
C ILE A 2 -57.66 -44.22 13.47
N ILE A 3 -56.72 -45.14 13.70
CA ILE A 3 -55.93 -45.80 12.66
C ILE A 3 -56.44 -47.24 12.60
N PHE A 4 -56.92 -47.67 11.44
CA PHE A 4 -57.21 -49.07 11.18
C PHE A 4 -56.06 -49.69 10.38
N ALA A 5 -55.61 -50.87 10.80
CA ALA A 5 -54.76 -51.75 9.99
C ALA A 5 -55.54 -53.06 9.84
N ILE A 6 -55.94 -53.39 8.60
CA ILE A 6 -56.54 -54.68 8.30
C ILE A 6 -55.40 -55.61 7.96
N LEU A 7 -54.99 -56.45 8.91
CA LEU A 7 -54.07 -57.54 8.66
C LEU A 7 -54.90 -58.71 8.13
N ASP A 8 -54.71 -59.06 6.85
CA ASP A 8 -55.25 -60.30 6.32
C ASP A 8 -54.34 -61.44 6.80
N ASP A 9 -54.87 -62.25 7.71
CA ASP A 9 -54.15 -63.41 8.25
C ASP A 9 -54.20 -64.54 7.22
N HIS A 10 -53.17 -64.62 6.37
CA HIS A 10 -53.01 -65.75 5.45
C HIS A 10 -52.37 -66.99 6.10
N ASN A 11 -52.01 -66.95 7.40
CA ASN A 11 -51.36 -68.08 8.08
C ASN A 11 -52.36 -69.12 8.60
N THR A 12 -53.64 -68.77 8.76
CA THR A 12 -54.72 -69.74 9.02
C THR A 12 -55.40 -70.10 7.70
N GLY A 13 -55.00 -71.19 7.06
CA GLY A 13 -55.43 -71.58 5.71
C GLY A 13 -56.95 -71.48 5.43
N GLN A 14 -57.30 -71.35 4.15
CA GLN A 14 -58.63 -71.01 3.58
C GLN A 14 -59.87 -71.77 4.10
N GLN A 15 -59.72 -72.81 4.94
CA GLN A 15 -60.84 -73.58 5.49
C GLN A 15 -61.64 -72.85 6.58
N HIS A 16 -61.08 -71.87 7.29
CA HIS A 16 -61.73 -71.24 8.45
C HIS A 16 -62.12 -69.76 8.28
N ASN A 17 -61.52 -69.04 7.32
CA ASN A 17 -61.89 -67.67 6.97
C ASN A 17 -61.86 -67.49 5.44
N PRO A 18 -62.83 -68.07 4.71
CA PRO A 18 -62.78 -68.12 3.25
C PRO A 18 -62.91 -66.74 2.58
N GLU A 19 -63.35 -65.71 3.32
CA GLU A 19 -63.58 -64.36 2.80
C GLU A 19 -62.50 -63.34 3.19
N GLY A 20 -61.53 -63.72 4.04
CA GLY A 20 -60.53 -62.81 4.62
C GLY A 20 -61.12 -61.76 5.56
N ASN A 21 -60.27 -61.05 6.29
CA ASN A 21 -60.72 -59.98 7.20
C ASN A 21 -61.20 -58.73 6.46
N PHE A 22 -60.86 -58.62 5.18
CA PHE A 22 -61.11 -57.45 4.35
C PHE A 22 -62.57 -57.27 3.94
N LYS A 23 -63.28 -58.34 3.58
CA LYS A 23 -64.60 -58.24 2.95
C LYS A 23 -65.70 -57.74 3.90
N SER A 24 -65.65 -58.13 5.17
CA SER A 24 -66.55 -57.62 6.20
C SER A 24 -66.29 -56.14 6.53
N PHE A 25 -65.02 -55.72 6.54
CA PHE A 25 -64.62 -54.33 6.82
C PHE A 25 -64.99 -53.38 5.67
N ARG A 26 -64.89 -53.86 4.42
CA ARG A 26 -65.30 -53.14 3.21
C ARG A 26 -66.79 -52.75 3.23
N ASN A 27 -67.64 -53.61 3.80
CA ASN A 27 -69.08 -53.38 3.83
C ASN A 27 -69.51 -52.33 4.88
N GLU A 28 -68.80 -52.23 6.00
CA GLU A 28 -69.10 -51.28 7.09
C GLU A 28 -68.60 -49.85 6.82
N LEU A 29 -67.51 -49.69 6.06
CA LEU A 29 -66.88 -48.39 5.82
C LEU A 29 -67.28 -47.71 4.50
N HIS A 30 -68.26 -48.28 3.79
CA HIS A 30 -68.79 -47.72 2.56
C HIS A 30 -69.43 -46.34 2.85
N ASP A 31 -69.12 -45.32 2.02
CA ASP A 31 -69.69 -43.96 2.04
C ASP A 31 -69.22 -42.92 3.10
N GLN A 32 -68.09 -43.11 3.80
CA GLN A 32 -67.51 -42.08 4.70
C GLN A 32 -66.28 -41.33 4.10
N ILE A 33 -66.08 -40.03 4.44
CA ILE A 33 -65.07 -39.12 3.81
C ILE A 33 -64.09 -38.52 4.84
N PHE A 34 -62.77 -38.52 4.55
CA PHE A 34 -61.70 -37.92 5.41
C PHE A 34 -60.52 -37.30 4.59
N ARG A 35 -59.67 -36.42 5.20
CA ARG A 35 -58.55 -35.68 4.55
C ARG A 35 -57.18 -35.80 5.28
N PRO A 36 -55.99 -35.74 4.61
CA PRO A 36 -54.69 -35.90 5.28
C PRO A 36 -53.54 -34.93 4.90
N ILE A 37 -52.32 -35.24 5.40
CA ILE A 37 -51.08 -34.44 5.45
C ILE A 37 -49.88 -35.23 4.84
N LEU A 38 -49.43 -34.82 3.63
CA LEU A 38 -48.13 -35.04 2.90
C LEU A 38 -47.66 -36.46 2.45
N SER A 39 -46.91 -36.49 1.33
CA SER A 39 -46.59 -37.63 0.42
C SER A 39 -45.20 -38.26 0.62
N LEU A 40 -45.11 -39.60 0.56
CA LEU A 40 -43.86 -40.40 0.51
C LEU A 40 -43.88 -41.27 -0.76
N ASN A 41 -43.11 -40.94 -1.78
CA ASN A 41 -42.85 -41.81 -2.94
C ASN A 41 -41.38 -41.69 -3.32
N ASP A 42 -40.62 -42.80 -3.26
CA ASP A 42 -39.28 -42.90 -3.84
C ASP A 42 -39.28 -43.92 -5.00
N ARG A 43 -38.49 -43.67 -6.04
CA ARG A 43 -38.78 -44.14 -7.42
C ARG A 43 -38.57 -45.64 -7.72
N ASN A 44 -37.97 -46.45 -6.86
CA ASN A 44 -37.48 -47.80 -7.24
C ASN A 44 -37.86 -48.96 -6.29
N THR A 45 -38.87 -48.81 -5.43
CA THR A 45 -39.33 -49.89 -4.53
C THR A 45 -40.85 -50.01 -4.55
N ILE A 46 -41.38 -51.22 -4.77
CA ILE A 46 -42.82 -51.50 -4.71
C ILE A 46 -43.10 -52.11 -3.34
N THR A 47 -43.67 -51.32 -2.43
CA THR A 47 -44.12 -51.82 -1.13
C THR A 47 -45.49 -52.50 -1.30
N GLY A 48 -45.66 -53.68 -0.67
CA GLY A 48 -46.89 -54.48 -0.66
C GLY A 48 -48.07 -53.77 0.03
N PRO A 49 -49.25 -54.40 0.09
CA PRO A 49 -50.52 -53.95 -0.48
C PRO A 49 -51.26 -52.89 0.35
N TYR A 50 -50.54 -51.90 0.89
CA TYR A 50 -51.14 -50.79 1.63
C TYR A 50 -50.78 -49.48 0.96
N ARG A 51 -51.51 -49.15 -0.11
CA ARG A 51 -51.65 -47.76 -0.55
C ARG A 51 -52.95 -47.19 0.01
N ILE A 52 -52.82 -46.22 0.91
CA ILE A 52 -53.89 -45.27 1.20
C ILE A 52 -53.91 -44.30 0.01
N SER A 53 -54.88 -44.46 -0.89
CA SER A 53 -55.10 -43.54 -2.00
C SER A 53 -55.73 -42.23 -1.49
N LEU A 54 -55.31 -41.11 -2.10
CA LEU A 54 -55.57 -39.76 -1.63
C LEU A 54 -56.35 -38.88 -2.62
N ASP A 55 -56.79 -39.47 -3.73
CA ASP A 55 -57.33 -38.71 -4.84
C ASP A 55 -58.81 -39.04 -5.08
N SER A 56 -59.68 -38.93 -4.06
CA SER A 56 -61.15 -39.03 -4.21
C SER A 56 -61.66 -40.24 -5.03
N LEU A 57 -60.98 -41.38 -4.95
CA LEU A 57 -61.33 -42.61 -5.67
C LEU A 57 -62.09 -43.59 -4.74
N ALA A 58 -62.97 -44.41 -5.30
CA ALA A 58 -63.76 -45.39 -4.55
C ALA A 58 -62.90 -46.59 -4.15
N ILE A 59 -63.36 -47.42 -3.20
CA ILE A 59 -62.63 -48.62 -2.73
C ILE A 59 -62.26 -49.60 -3.89
N ASN A 60 -62.96 -49.51 -5.03
CA ASN A 60 -62.68 -50.30 -6.23
C ASN A 60 -61.38 -49.90 -6.95
N ASP A 61 -60.80 -48.76 -6.60
CA ASP A 61 -59.60 -48.20 -7.24
C ASP A 61 -58.31 -48.48 -6.45
N VAL A 62 -58.39 -49.28 -5.37
CA VAL A 62 -57.23 -49.81 -4.65
C VAL A 62 -56.63 -50.94 -5.49
N MET A 63 -55.59 -50.66 -6.26
CA MET A 63 -54.79 -51.71 -6.88
C MET A 63 -54.04 -52.48 -5.79
N ILE A 64 -54.49 -53.71 -5.53
CA ILE A 64 -53.63 -54.76 -4.97
C ILE A 64 -52.65 -55.09 -6.09
N PHE A 65 -51.35 -54.90 -5.87
CA PHE A 65 -50.36 -55.38 -6.83
C PHE A 65 -50.35 -56.92 -6.76
N ASP A 66 -50.56 -57.58 -7.90
CA ASP A 66 -50.54 -59.06 -8.04
C ASP A 66 -49.13 -59.68 -7.84
N LEU A 67 -48.18 -58.93 -7.28
CA LEU A 67 -46.82 -59.39 -7.04
C LEU A 67 -46.75 -60.17 -5.73
N GLU A 68 -46.23 -61.39 -5.80
CA GLU A 68 -46.02 -62.22 -4.62
C GLU A 68 -45.16 -61.48 -3.57
N PRO A 69 -45.48 -61.60 -2.26
CA PRO A 69 -44.63 -61.05 -1.21
C PRO A 69 -43.22 -61.62 -1.34
N CYS A 70 -42.20 -60.76 -1.23
CA CYS A 70 -40.82 -61.22 -1.18
C CYS A 70 -40.65 -62.16 0.02
N HIS A 71 -40.15 -63.36 -0.22
CA HIS A 71 -39.94 -64.37 0.82
C HIS A 71 -39.03 -63.88 1.96
N PHE A 72 -38.14 -62.91 1.68
CA PHE A 72 -37.25 -62.31 2.66
C PHE A 72 -37.85 -61.10 3.39
N GLY A 73 -39.06 -60.65 3.03
CA GLY A 73 -39.82 -59.61 3.72
C GLY A 73 -39.02 -58.33 3.99
N ALA A 74 -39.10 -57.81 5.23
CA ALA A 74 -38.37 -56.62 5.67
C ALA A 74 -36.84 -56.79 5.71
N LYS A 75 -36.33 -58.01 5.49
CA LYS A 75 -34.91 -58.36 5.49
C LYS A 75 -34.35 -58.68 4.09
N CYS A 76 -35.09 -58.34 3.03
CA CYS A 76 -34.66 -58.58 1.67
C CYS A 76 -33.48 -57.66 1.28
N ASN A 77 -32.34 -58.24 0.92
CA ASN A 77 -31.17 -57.48 0.46
C ASN A 77 -31.31 -56.97 -0.99
N ASP A 78 -32.18 -57.60 -1.78
CA ASP A 78 -32.37 -57.31 -3.22
C ASP A 78 -33.58 -56.42 -3.49
N MET A 79 -34.15 -55.78 -2.46
CA MET A 79 -35.40 -55.02 -2.59
C MET A 79 -35.32 -53.79 -3.53
N TYR A 80 -34.12 -53.34 -3.87
CA TYR A 80 -33.86 -52.26 -4.84
C TYR A 80 -33.35 -52.76 -6.19
N ASP A 81 -33.11 -54.07 -6.34
CA ASP A 81 -32.83 -54.65 -7.64
C ASP A 81 -34.08 -54.51 -8.50
N ARG A 82 -33.93 -53.85 -9.66
CA ARG A 82 -35.06 -53.46 -10.50
C ARG A 82 -35.83 -54.68 -11.04
N GLN A 83 -35.16 -55.81 -11.25
CA GLN A 83 -35.81 -57.04 -11.73
C GLN A 83 -36.55 -57.74 -10.57
N HIS A 84 -35.97 -57.73 -9.37
CA HIS A 84 -36.56 -58.27 -8.15
C HIS A 84 -37.79 -57.46 -7.70
N ALA A 85 -37.67 -56.14 -7.61
CA ALA A 85 -38.73 -55.23 -7.18
C ALA A 85 -39.90 -55.16 -8.17
N GLN A 86 -39.70 -55.56 -9.43
CA GLN A 86 -40.78 -55.73 -10.41
C GLN A 86 -41.54 -57.06 -10.25
N LYS A 87 -40.97 -58.04 -9.54
CA LYS A 87 -41.51 -59.39 -9.42
C LYS A 87 -42.09 -59.69 -8.04
N TYR A 88 -41.63 -58.98 -7.00
CA TYR A 88 -42.01 -59.21 -5.61
C TYR A 88 -42.36 -57.92 -4.87
N SER A 89 -43.24 -58.01 -3.88
CA SER A 89 -43.63 -56.88 -3.02
C SER A 89 -42.95 -56.93 -1.63
N HIS A 90 -42.59 -55.77 -1.06
CA HIS A 90 -41.87 -55.68 0.23
C HIS A 90 -42.67 -54.94 1.32
N PRO A 91 -42.44 -55.19 2.63
CA PRO A 91 -43.13 -54.46 3.70
C PRO A 91 -42.80 -52.96 3.75
N SER A 92 -43.65 -52.14 4.37
CA SER A 92 -43.46 -50.68 4.47
C SER A 92 -42.33 -50.28 5.43
N LEU A 93 -41.79 -49.06 5.28
CA LEU A 93 -40.79 -48.50 6.21
C LEU A 93 -41.38 -48.25 7.61
N CYS A 94 -40.58 -48.42 8.67
CA CYS A 94 -40.97 -48.15 10.05
C CYS A 94 -41.13 -46.64 10.28
N LYS A 95 -42.35 -46.20 10.55
CA LYS A 95 -42.70 -44.78 10.75
C LYS A 95 -41.97 -44.12 11.93
N GLN A 96 -41.76 -44.85 13.03
CA GLN A 96 -41.03 -44.30 14.19
C GLN A 96 -39.55 -44.08 13.86
N GLN A 97 -38.92 -45.04 13.17
CA GLN A 97 -37.53 -44.95 12.75
C GLN A 97 -37.30 -43.80 11.78
N CYS A 98 -38.15 -43.64 10.76
CA CYS A 98 -38.02 -42.55 9.78
C CYS A 98 -38.22 -41.15 10.41
N LEU A 99 -39.10 -41.00 11.40
CA LEU A 99 -39.40 -39.70 12.01
C LEU A 99 -38.46 -39.30 13.15
N LYS A 100 -37.94 -40.28 13.90
CA LYS A 100 -37.16 -40.03 15.13
C LYS A 100 -35.73 -40.55 15.06
N GLY A 101 -35.35 -41.22 13.97
CA GLY A 101 -34.04 -41.89 13.83
C GLY A 101 -33.86 -43.12 14.73
N MET A 102 -34.85 -43.46 15.57
CA MET A 102 -34.85 -44.61 16.47
C MET A 102 -36.27 -45.17 16.63
N CYS A 103 -36.38 -46.50 16.74
CA CYS A 103 -37.61 -47.22 17.01
C CYS A 103 -37.45 -48.03 18.30
N ASP A 104 -38.38 -47.86 19.24
CA ASP A 104 -38.42 -48.56 20.53
C ASP A 104 -39.02 -49.98 20.42
N GLN A 105 -39.55 -50.35 19.25
CA GLN A 105 -40.18 -51.64 18.96
C GLN A 105 -39.29 -52.59 18.16
N THR A 106 -37.98 -52.33 18.08
CA THR A 106 -37.02 -53.19 17.35
C THR A 106 -36.90 -54.61 17.93
N ASN A 107 -37.25 -54.79 19.21
CA ASN A 107 -37.27 -56.11 19.87
C ASN A 107 -38.61 -56.86 19.70
N ASP A 108 -39.63 -56.23 19.12
CA ASP A 108 -40.87 -56.90 18.77
C ASP A 108 -40.66 -57.66 17.45
N LEU A 109 -40.72 -58.99 17.53
CA LEU A 109 -40.50 -59.89 16.39
C LEU A 109 -41.50 -59.66 15.26
N VAL A 110 -42.73 -59.25 15.57
CA VAL A 110 -43.76 -58.96 14.57
C VAL A 110 -43.49 -57.58 13.93
N HIS A 111 -43.14 -56.58 14.73
CA HIS A 111 -42.80 -55.25 14.22
C HIS A 111 -41.55 -55.27 13.32
N SER A 112 -40.47 -55.90 13.79
CA SER A 112 -39.18 -55.98 13.08
C SER A 112 -39.21 -56.85 11.82
N SER A 113 -40.24 -57.70 11.65
CA SER A 113 -40.47 -58.47 10.42
C SER A 113 -41.48 -57.79 9.48
N SER A 114 -42.34 -56.93 10.00
CA SER A 114 -43.39 -56.23 9.25
C SER A 114 -43.00 -54.84 8.76
N PHE A 115 -41.91 -54.26 9.27
CA PHE A 115 -41.46 -52.92 8.88
C PHE A 115 -39.94 -52.86 8.67
N ILE A 116 -39.50 -52.06 7.70
CA ILE A 116 -38.09 -51.84 7.38
C ILE A 116 -37.53 -50.66 8.20
N HIS A 117 -36.43 -50.86 8.94
CA HIS A 117 -35.76 -49.84 9.75
C HIS A 117 -34.47 -49.36 9.09
N ARG A 118 -34.41 -48.09 8.65
CA ARG A 118 -33.20 -47.47 8.10
C ARG A 118 -32.69 -46.35 9.00
N ASN A 119 -31.39 -46.14 9.03
CA ASN A 119 -30.81 -45.04 9.80
C ASN A 119 -30.69 -43.79 8.91
N PRO A 120 -31.04 -42.57 9.37
CA PRO A 120 -30.71 -41.38 8.60
C PRO A 120 -29.18 -41.29 8.44
N CYS A 121 -28.70 -41.04 7.23
CA CYS A 121 -27.27 -40.90 6.99
C CYS A 121 -26.74 -39.70 7.78
N LYS A 122 -25.71 -39.90 8.61
CA LYS A 122 -25.05 -38.80 9.36
C LYS A 122 -24.51 -37.66 8.47
N TYR A 123 -24.28 -37.94 7.19
CA TYR A 123 -23.77 -36.98 6.22
C TYR A 123 -24.87 -36.40 5.32
N GLY A 124 -26.15 -36.77 5.53
CA GLY A 124 -27.30 -36.21 4.82
C GLY A 124 -27.12 -36.20 3.29
N ALA A 125 -27.50 -35.11 2.64
CA ALA A 125 -27.35 -34.95 1.19
C ALA A 125 -25.89 -34.83 0.70
N GLN A 126 -24.91 -34.70 1.61
CA GLN A 126 -23.48 -34.60 1.30
C GLN A 126 -22.74 -35.95 1.41
N CYS A 127 -23.47 -37.07 1.53
CA CYS A 127 -22.85 -38.39 1.64
C CYS A 127 -22.07 -38.76 0.37
N LYS A 128 -20.79 -39.12 0.52
CA LYS A 128 -19.94 -39.58 -0.60
C LYS A 128 -20.27 -40.99 -1.08
N ASP A 129 -20.90 -41.78 -0.22
CA ASP A 129 -21.34 -43.16 -0.48
C ASP A 129 -22.82 -43.22 -0.88
N ILE A 130 -23.42 -42.09 -1.27
CA ILE A 130 -24.86 -42.00 -1.56
C ILE A 130 -25.30 -42.90 -2.73
N ASP A 131 -24.39 -43.16 -3.66
CA ASP A 131 -24.60 -44.05 -4.81
C ASP A 131 -24.03 -45.46 -4.56
N ASN A 132 -23.48 -45.74 -3.36
CA ASN A 132 -23.04 -47.07 -2.98
C ASN A 132 -24.25 -47.92 -2.58
N GLU A 133 -24.44 -49.03 -3.29
CA GLU A 133 -25.58 -49.92 -3.16
C GLU A 133 -25.72 -50.53 -1.75
N LYS A 134 -24.61 -50.82 -1.06
CA LYS A 134 -24.64 -51.31 0.33
C LYS A 134 -24.96 -50.19 1.33
N HIS A 135 -24.48 -48.98 1.08
CA HIS A 135 -24.71 -47.83 1.97
C HIS A 135 -26.17 -47.34 1.89
N SER A 136 -26.74 -47.31 0.69
CA SER A 136 -28.14 -46.95 0.44
C SER A 136 -29.14 -48.02 0.93
N GLN A 137 -28.67 -49.23 1.23
CA GLN A 137 -29.45 -50.28 1.92
C GLN A 137 -29.59 -50.00 3.42
N GLU A 138 -28.57 -49.42 4.06
CA GLU A 138 -28.52 -49.17 5.50
C GLU A 138 -28.96 -47.75 5.91
N TYR A 139 -28.82 -46.76 5.01
CA TYR A 139 -29.05 -45.35 5.33
C TYR A 139 -30.01 -44.58 4.40
N GLU A 140 -30.89 -43.76 4.99
CA GLU A 140 -31.76 -42.81 4.27
C GLU A 140 -31.06 -41.47 3.99
N HIS A 141 -31.33 -40.90 2.80
CA HIS A 141 -30.78 -39.62 2.35
C HIS A 141 -31.90 -38.65 1.94
N PRO A 142 -31.68 -37.33 2.01
CA PRO A 142 -32.70 -36.34 1.65
C PRO A 142 -33.08 -36.36 0.17
N SER A 143 -34.28 -35.84 -0.15
CA SER A 143 -34.79 -35.74 -1.53
C SER A 143 -33.97 -34.75 -2.39
N TRP A 144 -34.04 -34.89 -3.71
CA TRP A 144 -33.49 -33.88 -4.63
C TRP A 144 -34.17 -32.51 -4.47
N CYS A 145 -33.38 -31.45 -4.58
CA CYS A 145 -33.88 -30.08 -4.52
C CYS A 145 -34.93 -29.84 -5.62
N PRO A 146 -36.13 -29.34 -5.27
CA PRO A 146 -37.21 -29.12 -6.25
C PRO A 146 -36.83 -28.08 -7.32
N ASN A 147 -35.89 -27.19 -7.00
CA ASN A 147 -35.38 -26.17 -7.93
C ASN A 147 -34.30 -26.70 -8.89
N GLY A 148 -33.85 -27.94 -8.74
CA GLY A 148 -32.89 -28.60 -9.63
C GLY A 148 -31.66 -27.73 -9.93
N GLY A 149 -31.39 -27.51 -11.21
CA GLY A 149 -30.27 -26.67 -11.67
C GLY A 149 -30.40 -25.17 -11.36
N HIS A 150 -31.61 -24.70 -11.08
CA HIS A 150 -31.90 -23.29 -10.78
C HIS A 150 -31.76 -22.94 -9.29
N CYS A 151 -31.46 -23.92 -8.43
CA CYS A 151 -31.36 -23.69 -6.99
C CYS A 151 -30.23 -22.71 -6.61
N GLN A 152 -30.61 -21.54 -6.09
CA GLN A 152 -29.71 -20.51 -5.57
C GLN A 152 -29.41 -20.63 -4.06
N ASP A 153 -30.10 -21.50 -3.33
CA ASP A 153 -30.01 -21.56 -1.87
C ASP A 153 -28.81 -22.40 -1.42
N THR A 154 -27.79 -21.73 -0.91
CA THR A 154 -26.55 -22.33 -0.40
C THR A 154 -26.50 -22.34 1.12
N SER A 155 -27.63 -22.17 1.81
CA SER A 155 -27.64 -22.26 3.27
C SER A 155 -27.32 -23.68 3.72
N GLU A 156 -26.57 -23.81 4.82
CA GLU A 156 -26.16 -25.11 5.34
C GLU A 156 -27.37 -26.00 5.69
N GLU A 157 -28.45 -25.39 6.16
CA GLU A 157 -29.72 -26.08 6.42
C GLU A 157 -30.31 -26.63 5.11
N HIS A 158 -30.39 -25.82 4.04
CA HIS A 158 -30.89 -26.27 2.74
C HIS A 158 -30.02 -27.35 2.10
N GLU A 159 -28.70 -27.21 2.16
CA GLU A 159 -27.75 -28.19 1.60
C GLU A 159 -27.71 -29.50 2.41
N LYS A 160 -28.07 -29.47 3.69
CA LYS A 160 -28.29 -30.69 4.48
C LYS A 160 -29.65 -31.34 4.19
N SER A 161 -30.67 -30.54 3.89
CA SER A 161 -32.05 -31.00 3.66
C SER A 161 -32.35 -31.46 2.23
N TYR A 162 -31.52 -31.14 1.24
CA TYR A 162 -31.77 -31.50 -0.16
C TYR A 162 -30.51 -31.92 -0.91
N ARG A 163 -30.64 -32.91 -1.82
CA ARG A 163 -29.60 -33.27 -2.79
C ARG A 163 -29.59 -32.26 -3.94
N HIS A 164 -28.41 -31.81 -4.37
CA HIS A 164 -28.23 -30.88 -5.47
C HIS A 164 -27.45 -31.48 -6.63
N LEU A 165 -27.75 -31.01 -7.85
CA LEU A 165 -26.94 -31.34 -9.02
C LEU A 165 -25.51 -30.83 -8.86
N PRO A 166 -24.51 -31.48 -9.51
CA PRO A 166 -23.14 -30.98 -9.54
C PRO A 166 -23.07 -29.50 -9.94
N THR A 167 -22.18 -28.74 -9.31
CA THR A 167 -22.06 -27.31 -9.60
C THR A 167 -21.42 -27.09 -10.97
N CYS A 168 -22.01 -26.22 -11.79
CA CYS A 168 -21.41 -25.83 -13.06
C CYS A 168 -20.09 -25.07 -12.83
N LYS A 169 -19.02 -25.41 -13.57
CA LYS A 169 -17.72 -24.72 -13.50
C LYS A 169 -17.81 -23.21 -13.76
N HIS A 170 -18.85 -22.76 -14.47
CA HIS A 170 -19.05 -21.35 -14.82
C HIS A 170 -20.10 -20.65 -13.95
N PHE A 171 -20.66 -21.31 -12.93
CA PHE A 171 -21.65 -20.74 -11.99
C PHE A 171 -22.77 -19.97 -12.74
N GLN A 172 -23.22 -18.82 -12.23
CA GLN A 172 -24.21 -17.97 -12.91
C GLN A 172 -23.75 -17.38 -14.26
N LYS A 173 -22.44 -17.38 -14.55
CA LYS A 173 -21.91 -16.87 -15.83
C LYS A 173 -22.05 -17.87 -16.98
N CYS A 174 -22.51 -19.09 -16.72
CA CYS A 174 -22.70 -20.10 -17.75
C CYS A 174 -23.64 -19.61 -18.87
N LEU A 175 -23.15 -19.60 -20.11
CA LEU A 175 -23.95 -19.18 -21.27
C LEU A 175 -25.14 -20.11 -21.52
N ASP A 176 -24.97 -21.42 -21.29
CA ASP A 176 -26.03 -22.41 -21.49
C ASP A 176 -27.15 -22.25 -20.44
N TYR A 177 -26.79 -21.86 -19.23
CA TYR A 177 -27.76 -21.45 -18.20
C TYR A 177 -28.51 -20.17 -18.60
N LYS A 178 -27.80 -19.13 -19.08
CA LYS A 178 -28.42 -17.89 -19.57
C LYS A 178 -29.34 -18.14 -20.77
N ARG A 179 -29.04 -19.15 -21.59
CA ARG A 179 -29.88 -19.60 -22.72
C ARG A 179 -31.00 -20.55 -22.31
N HIS A 180 -31.11 -20.90 -21.03
CA HIS A 180 -32.10 -21.82 -20.48
C HIS A 180 -32.06 -23.21 -21.15
N ASP A 181 -30.87 -23.73 -21.45
CA ASP A 181 -30.72 -25.08 -22.00
C ASP A 181 -31.18 -26.13 -20.97
N LYS A 182 -32.27 -26.83 -21.30
CA LYS A 182 -32.90 -27.85 -20.45
C LYS A 182 -31.99 -29.03 -20.14
N ASN A 183 -31.15 -29.46 -21.09
CA ASN A 183 -30.24 -30.58 -20.89
C ASN A 183 -29.10 -30.19 -19.95
N HIS A 184 -28.60 -28.95 -20.07
CA HIS A 184 -27.56 -28.44 -19.18
C HIS A 184 -28.08 -28.18 -17.76
N CYS A 185 -29.24 -27.51 -17.64
CA CYS A 185 -29.86 -27.21 -16.35
C CYS A 185 -30.41 -28.47 -15.64
N GLY A 186 -30.62 -29.56 -16.38
CA GLY A 186 -30.94 -30.88 -15.80
C GLY A 186 -29.72 -31.62 -15.24
N LYS A 187 -28.49 -31.21 -15.58
CA LYS A 187 -27.24 -31.85 -15.16
C LYS A 187 -26.42 -31.04 -14.18
N PHE A 188 -26.55 -29.72 -14.20
CA PHE A 188 -25.73 -28.82 -13.38
C PHE A 188 -26.56 -27.79 -12.62
N ARG A 189 -26.09 -27.47 -11.41
CA ARG A 189 -26.56 -26.36 -10.58
C ARG A 189 -25.77 -25.09 -10.86
N HIS A 190 -26.46 -23.96 -10.98
CA HIS A 190 -25.87 -22.64 -11.19
C HIS A 190 -26.27 -21.73 -10.04
N TYR A 191 -25.34 -21.36 -9.16
CA TYR A 191 -25.57 -20.42 -8.07
C TYR A 191 -24.44 -19.41 -7.96
N THR A 192 -24.66 -18.31 -7.23
CA THR A 192 -23.60 -17.35 -6.91
C THR A 192 -22.84 -17.84 -5.68
N PRO A 193 -21.55 -18.19 -5.78
CA PRO A 193 -20.78 -18.70 -4.66
C PRO A 193 -20.68 -17.66 -3.54
N SER A 194 -20.73 -18.10 -2.29
CA SER A 194 -20.43 -17.22 -1.15
C SER A 194 -18.97 -16.76 -1.20
N CYS A 195 -18.72 -15.50 -0.86
CA CYS A 195 -17.36 -15.01 -0.71
C CYS A 195 -16.65 -15.78 0.41
N ILE A 196 -15.45 -16.32 0.14
CA ILE A 196 -14.65 -17.07 1.13
C ILE A 196 -14.30 -16.25 2.38
N TYR A 197 -14.33 -14.93 2.26
CA TYR A 197 -14.04 -14.00 3.36
C TYR A 197 -15.31 -13.50 4.05
N GLY A 198 -16.52 -13.75 3.52
CA GLY A 198 -17.77 -13.28 4.12
C GLY A 198 -17.75 -11.78 4.47
N SER A 199 -17.99 -11.45 5.73
CA SER A 199 -17.95 -10.07 6.27
C SER A 199 -16.55 -9.46 6.35
N TYR A 200 -15.51 -10.26 6.14
CA TYR A 200 -14.09 -9.88 6.15
C TYR A 200 -13.53 -9.64 4.75
N CYS A 201 -14.39 -9.63 3.72
CA CYS A 201 -13.98 -9.42 2.34
C CYS A 201 -13.18 -8.12 2.20
N VAL A 202 -11.99 -8.22 1.60
CA VAL A 202 -11.11 -7.08 1.30
C VAL A 202 -11.26 -6.59 -0.14
N ASN A 203 -11.77 -7.44 -1.03
CA ASN A 203 -12.07 -7.11 -2.43
C ASN A 203 -13.46 -6.48 -2.57
N PHE A 204 -13.95 -5.80 -1.53
CA PHE A 204 -15.31 -5.26 -1.52
C PHE A 204 -15.48 -4.07 -2.48
N HIS A 205 -14.38 -3.44 -2.90
CA HIS A 205 -14.39 -2.40 -3.93
C HIS A 205 -14.13 -2.93 -5.35
N ASP A 206 -13.85 -4.23 -5.50
CA ASP A 206 -13.79 -4.88 -6.82
C ASP A 206 -15.22 -5.20 -7.26
N GLN A 207 -15.72 -4.44 -8.23
CA GLN A 207 -17.07 -4.59 -8.77
C GLN A 207 -17.31 -6.00 -9.32
N GLN A 208 -16.32 -6.59 -10.00
CA GLN A 208 -16.45 -7.93 -10.53
C GLN A 208 -16.55 -8.95 -9.39
N HIS A 209 -15.79 -8.77 -8.32
CA HIS A 209 -15.88 -9.63 -7.13
C HIS A 209 -17.23 -9.52 -6.42
N ILE A 210 -17.76 -8.30 -6.22
CA ILE A 210 -19.07 -8.09 -5.59
C ILE A 210 -20.20 -8.71 -6.43
N GLU A 211 -20.11 -8.66 -7.75
CA GLU A 211 -21.11 -9.28 -8.64
C GLU A 211 -20.99 -10.81 -8.70
N ASP A 212 -19.77 -11.34 -8.57
CA ASP A 212 -19.48 -12.76 -8.72
C ASP A 212 -19.74 -13.58 -7.45
N TYR A 213 -19.77 -12.93 -6.30
CA TYR A 213 -19.86 -13.59 -4.99
C TYR A 213 -20.99 -13.02 -4.14
N LYS A 214 -21.58 -13.88 -3.31
CA LYS A 214 -22.57 -13.48 -2.31
C LYS A 214 -21.85 -13.05 -1.02
N HIS A 215 -22.20 -11.86 -0.51
CA HIS A 215 -21.68 -11.30 0.74
C HIS A 215 -22.79 -11.18 1.79
N PRO A 216 -22.46 -11.18 3.10
CA PRO A 216 -23.44 -10.98 4.17
C PRO A 216 -23.84 -9.50 4.36
N PHE A 217 -23.19 -8.59 3.64
CA PHE A 217 -23.42 -7.15 3.72
C PHE A 217 -24.02 -6.57 2.43
N PRO A 218 -24.76 -5.44 2.49
CA PRO A 218 -25.20 -4.69 1.32
C PRO A 218 -24.04 -4.14 0.50
N TYR A 219 -24.32 -3.62 -0.70
CA TYR A 219 -23.31 -2.96 -1.53
C TYR A 219 -22.47 -1.95 -0.72
N PRO A 220 -21.13 -1.99 -0.82
CA PRO A 220 -20.28 -1.07 -0.11
C PRO A 220 -20.46 0.37 -0.61
N CYS A 221 -20.42 1.32 0.32
CA CYS A 221 -20.34 2.73 -0.02
C CYS A 221 -19.00 3.02 -0.74
N PRO A 222 -18.97 3.63 -1.94
CA PRO A 222 -17.72 3.93 -2.65
C PRO A 222 -16.73 4.81 -1.85
N PHE A 223 -17.24 5.60 -0.91
CA PHE A 223 -16.46 6.46 -0.03
C PHE A 223 -16.00 5.78 1.28
N THR A 224 -16.42 4.53 1.54
CA THR A 224 -15.91 3.77 2.70
C THR A 224 -14.46 3.33 2.46
N PRO A 225 -13.54 3.44 3.43
CA PRO A 225 -13.77 3.73 4.84
C PRO A 225 -13.60 5.20 5.26
N TYR A 226 -13.03 6.07 4.42
CA TYR A 226 -12.52 7.36 4.90
C TYR A 226 -13.43 8.57 4.67
N HIS A 227 -14.22 8.59 3.59
CA HIS A 227 -14.77 9.84 3.00
C HIS A 227 -16.29 9.91 2.96
N CYS A 228 -16.98 8.99 3.63
CA CYS A 228 -18.44 9.01 3.68
C CYS A 228 -18.93 9.99 4.75
N GLU A 229 -19.16 11.25 4.37
CA GLU A 229 -19.68 12.29 5.29
C GLU A 229 -21.02 11.90 5.94
N THR A 230 -21.88 11.22 5.19
CA THR A 230 -23.18 10.74 5.67
C THR A 230 -23.01 9.75 6.82
N TYR A 231 -22.09 8.80 6.67
CA TYR A 231 -21.80 7.81 7.70
C TYR A 231 -21.08 8.43 8.90
N GLU A 232 -20.19 9.40 8.68
CA GLU A 232 -19.54 10.14 9.78
C GLU A 232 -20.57 10.90 10.63
N LYS A 233 -21.57 11.53 10.01
CA LYS A 233 -22.70 12.16 10.73
C LYS A 233 -23.53 11.14 11.50
N PHE A 234 -23.76 9.95 10.93
CA PHE A 234 -24.50 8.87 11.58
C PHE A 234 -23.82 8.41 12.87
N ILE A 235 -22.54 8.04 12.80
CA ILE A 235 -21.77 7.51 13.95
C ILE A 235 -21.39 8.56 15.00
N MET A 236 -21.41 9.84 14.64
CA MET A 236 -21.21 10.95 15.59
C MET A 236 -22.50 11.40 16.28
N SER A 237 -23.68 10.96 15.81
CA SER A 237 -24.96 11.29 16.42
C SER A 237 -25.13 10.62 17.78
N LYS A 238 -25.66 11.37 18.75
CA LYS A 238 -26.05 10.82 20.06
C LYS A 238 -27.41 10.12 20.02
N ASP A 239 -28.28 10.50 19.09
CA ASP A 239 -29.57 9.85 18.85
C ASP A 239 -29.82 9.70 17.33
N PRO A 240 -29.71 8.49 16.78
CA PRO A 240 -29.96 8.23 15.35
C PRO A 240 -31.37 8.63 14.88
N ARG A 241 -32.35 8.74 15.79
CA ARG A 241 -33.73 9.11 15.47
C ARG A 241 -33.91 10.61 15.18
N GLN A 242 -32.91 11.44 15.49
CA GLN A 242 -32.91 12.86 15.18
C GLN A 242 -32.19 13.19 13.87
N LEU A 243 -31.60 12.18 13.21
CA LEU A 243 -30.97 12.35 11.91
C LEU A 243 -32.02 12.44 10.80
N LYS A 244 -31.68 13.17 9.74
CA LYS A 244 -32.53 13.23 8.52
C LYS A 244 -32.69 11.83 7.93
N ASP A 245 -33.88 11.53 7.40
CA ASP A 245 -34.22 10.21 6.83
C ASP A 245 -33.23 9.77 5.75
N GLU A 246 -32.70 10.70 4.95
CA GLU A 246 -31.67 10.44 3.93
C GLU A 246 -30.39 9.81 4.50
N ILE A 247 -29.97 10.20 5.70
CA ILE A 247 -28.76 9.67 6.36
C ILE A 247 -29.01 8.23 6.81
N ASN A 248 -30.16 7.98 7.44
CA ASN A 248 -30.54 6.65 7.87
C ASN A 248 -30.71 5.71 6.67
N GLN A 249 -31.34 6.18 5.59
CA GLN A 249 -31.53 5.40 4.37
C GLN A 249 -30.20 5.04 3.70
N HIS A 250 -29.24 5.97 3.65
CA HIS A 250 -27.88 5.70 3.16
C HIS A 250 -27.20 4.57 3.94
N CYS A 251 -27.22 4.64 5.28
CA CYS A 251 -26.61 3.63 6.15
C CYS A 251 -27.36 2.28 6.12
N LEU A 252 -28.62 2.25 5.67
CA LEU A 252 -29.36 1.01 5.43
C LEU A 252 -29.04 0.39 4.07
N ASN A 253 -28.86 1.23 3.04
CA ASN A 253 -28.62 0.80 1.66
C ASN A 253 -27.17 0.40 1.40
N TYR A 254 -26.22 1.04 2.08
CA TYR A 254 -24.79 0.84 1.86
C TYR A 254 -24.07 0.32 3.10
N SER A 255 -23.19 -0.66 2.90
CA SER A 255 -22.29 -1.13 3.94
C SER A 255 -21.06 -0.23 4.08
N HIS A 256 -20.53 -0.18 5.29
CA HIS A 256 -19.35 0.61 5.64
C HIS A 256 -18.34 -0.26 6.40
N VAL A 257 -17.07 0.11 6.36
CA VAL A 257 -16.03 -0.59 7.11
C VAL A 257 -16.19 -0.30 8.60
N CYS A 258 -16.20 -1.34 9.42
CA CYS A 258 -16.26 -1.23 10.86
C CYS A 258 -15.01 -0.48 11.38
N ALA A 259 -15.23 0.52 12.24
CA ALA A 259 -14.15 1.34 12.79
C ALA A 259 -13.13 0.54 13.63
N PHE A 260 -13.49 -0.65 14.10
CA PHE A 260 -12.63 -1.51 14.90
C PHE A 260 -12.06 -2.70 14.13
N GLY A 261 -12.46 -2.91 12.87
CA GLY A 261 -11.96 -4.01 12.04
C GLY A 261 -12.00 -5.36 12.77
N ARG A 262 -10.83 -5.97 12.96
CA ARG A 262 -10.68 -7.25 13.69
C ARG A 262 -10.93 -7.17 15.20
N ASN A 263 -10.82 -5.99 15.80
CA ASN A 263 -11.07 -5.75 17.23
C ASN A 263 -12.55 -5.46 17.52
N CYS A 264 -13.45 -5.62 16.54
CA CYS A 264 -14.87 -5.44 16.77
C CYS A 264 -15.40 -6.50 17.75
N THR A 265 -16.01 -6.03 18.85
CA THR A 265 -16.63 -6.88 19.89
C THR A 265 -18.16 -6.83 19.85
N ASP A 266 -18.73 -6.12 18.88
CA ASP A 266 -20.17 -6.02 18.69
C ASP A 266 -20.75 -7.39 18.32
N LYS A 267 -21.84 -7.78 18.98
CA LYS A 267 -22.53 -9.06 18.79
C LYS A 267 -23.90 -8.88 18.15
N ASP A 268 -24.33 -7.64 17.87
CA ASP A 268 -25.60 -7.36 17.22
C ASP A 268 -25.60 -7.97 15.80
N PRO A 269 -26.54 -8.89 15.47
CA PRO A 269 -26.68 -9.42 14.12
C PRO A 269 -26.78 -8.33 13.05
N LEU A 270 -27.48 -7.23 13.34
CA LEU A 270 -27.63 -6.12 12.41
C LEU A 270 -26.28 -5.43 12.13
N HIS A 271 -25.38 -5.39 13.10
CA HIS A 271 -24.01 -4.90 12.88
C HIS A 271 -23.26 -5.80 11.88
N TRP A 272 -23.33 -7.13 12.06
CA TRP A 272 -22.66 -8.08 11.17
C TRP A 272 -23.25 -8.12 9.75
N GLU A 273 -24.53 -7.79 9.62
CA GLU A 273 -25.20 -7.62 8.32
C GLU A 273 -24.90 -6.28 7.64
N LYS A 274 -24.48 -5.23 8.37
CA LYS A 274 -24.30 -3.88 7.80
C LYS A 274 -22.85 -3.42 7.66
N TYR A 275 -21.92 -4.08 8.36
CA TYR A 275 -20.52 -3.64 8.40
C TYR A 275 -19.54 -4.66 7.80
N ILE A 276 -18.46 -4.12 7.23
CA ILE A 276 -17.34 -4.89 6.69
C ILE A 276 -16.19 -4.85 7.72
N HIS A 277 -15.73 -6.00 8.17
CA HIS A 277 -14.69 -6.12 9.20
C HIS A 277 -13.37 -6.46 8.55
N VAL A 278 -12.63 -5.47 8.02
CA VAL A 278 -11.33 -5.74 7.40
C VAL A 278 -10.28 -6.06 8.48
N PRO A 279 -9.66 -7.26 8.49
CA PRO A 279 -8.67 -7.62 9.50
C PRO A 279 -7.28 -7.14 9.08
N ARG A 280 -6.84 -5.95 9.53
CA ARG A 280 -5.45 -5.52 9.31
C ARG A 280 -4.47 -6.36 10.13
N CYS A 281 -3.21 -6.42 9.72
CA CYS A 281 -2.15 -6.98 10.56
C CYS A 281 -2.07 -6.27 11.92
N LEU A 282 -1.91 -7.03 13.00
CA LEU A 282 -1.65 -6.47 14.31
C LEU A 282 -0.28 -5.77 14.31
N CYS A 283 -0.19 -4.64 15.01
CA CYS A 283 1.11 -4.05 15.26
C CYS A 283 1.99 -5.04 16.04
N PRO A 284 3.23 -5.32 15.61
CA PRO A 284 4.12 -6.26 16.29
C PRO A 284 4.46 -5.86 17.73
N TYR A 285 4.31 -4.57 18.06
CA TYR A 285 4.56 -4.02 19.41
C TYR A 285 3.28 -3.86 20.25
N GLY A 286 2.10 -4.12 19.68
CA GLY A 286 0.81 -4.05 20.37
C GLY A 286 0.61 -2.75 21.17
N ASN A 287 0.40 -2.91 22.49
CA ASN A 287 0.20 -1.80 23.44
C ASN A 287 1.50 -1.06 23.81
N GLN A 288 2.67 -1.64 23.53
CA GLN A 288 3.98 -1.04 23.80
C GLN A 288 4.53 -0.28 22.58
N CYS A 289 3.71 -0.09 21.54
CA CYS A 289 4.15 0.62 20.35
C CYS A 289 4.49 2.08 20.67
N THR A 290 5.68 2.51 20.28
CA THR A 290 6.14 3.90 20.40
C THR A 290 5.70 4.76 19.21
N LYS A 291 5.16 4.15 18.15
CA LYS A 291 4.75 4.79 16.90
C LYS A 291 3.28 5.22 16.87
N LEU A 292 2.62 5.35 18.03
CA LEU A 292 1.20 5.72 18.13
C LEU A 292 0.90 7.17 17.69
N VAL A 293 1.92 8.00 17.50
CA VAL A 293 1.77 9.37 16.98
C VAL A 293 1.95 9.44 15.46
N GLN A 294 2.22 8.32 14.80
CA GLN A 294 2.50 8.25 13.37
C GLN A 294 1.23 7.81 12.62
N GLU A 295 0.57 8.75 11.92
CA GLU A 295 -0.71 8.52 11.23
C GLU A 295 -0.65 7.35 10.23
N GLU A 296 0.39 7.27 9.40
CA GLU A 296 0.60 6.17 8.44
C GLU A 296 0.71 4.80 9.14
N HIS A 297 1.37 4.74 10.31
CA HIS A 297 1.49 3.51 11.09
C HIS A 297 0.12 3.07 11.61
N LEU A 298 -0.63 3.98 12.22
CA LEU A 298 -1.99 3.71 12.70
C LEU A 298 -2.96 3.34 11.56
N ASN A 299 -2.74 3.86 10.36
CA ASN A 299 -3.53 3.52 9.18
C ASN A 299 -3.14 2.16 8.58
N SER A 300 -1.94 1.65 8.89
CA SER A 300 -1.42 0.39 8.35
C SER A 300 -1.63 -0.81 9.26
N PHE A 301 -1.67 -0.60 10.59
CA PHE A 301 -1.73 -1.68 11.58
C PHE A 301 -2.92 -1.53 12.52
N THR A 302 -3.45 -2.65 12.98
CA THR A 302 -4.41 -2.68 14.09
C THR A 302 -3.69 -2.57 15.42
N HIS A 303 -4.22 -1.72 16.29
CA HIS A 303 -3.82 -1.62 17.70
C HIS A 303 -4.98 -1.93 18.64
N PRO A 304 -4.74 -2.56 19.80
CA PRO A 304 -5.79 -2.72 20.80
C PRO A 304 -6.29 -1.36 21.28
N LYS A 305 -7.62 -1.21 21.43
CA LYS A 305 -8.30 0.00 21.93
C LYS A 305 -8.14 1.26 21.06
N ILE A 306 -7.53 1.17 19.88
CA ILE A 306 -7.49 2.24 18.88
C ILE A 306 -8.34 1.80 17.70
N ARG A 307 -9.11 2.72 17.14
CA ARG A 307 -9.91 2.45 15.94
C ARG A 307 -9.00 2.30 14.73
N ASP A 308 -9.27 1.30 13.90
CA ASP A 308 -8.64 1.15 12.59
C ASP A 308 -9.08 2.29 11.66
N ILE A 309 -10.37 2.67 11.72
CA ILE A 309 -10.92 3.84 11.01
C ILE A 309 -11.23 4.94 12.03
N ARG A 310 -10.39 5.99 12.04
CA ARG A 310 -10.50 7.15 12.94
C ARG A 310 -11.22 8.31 12.25
N PHE A 311 -11.93 9.10 13.05
CA PHE A 311 -12.67 10.30 12.61
C PHE A 311 -11.75 11.43 12.20
N LEU A 312 -12.21 12.27 11.29
CA LEU A 312 -11.44 13.42 10.89
C LEU A 312 -11.43 14.47 12.01
N CYS A 313 -10.24 14.88 12.46
CA CYS A 313 -10.11 15.92 13.46
C CYS A 313 -10.48 17.29 12.87
N LYS A 314 -11.49 17.95 13.44
CA LYS A 314 -11.93 19.31 13.04
C LYS A 314 -10.85 20.39 13.10
N TYR A 315 -9.79 20.16 13.89
CA TYR A 315 -8.67 21.09 14.04
C TYR A 315 -7.45 20.72 13.18
N ALA A 316 -7.50 19.59 12.46
CA ALA A 316 -6.44 19.10 11.58
C ALA A 316 -5.02 19.22 12.18
N ASP A 317 -4.08 19.80 11.44
CA ASP A 317 -2.69 20.02 11.84
C ASP A 317 -2.53 20.92 13.09
N LYS A 318 -3.51 21.77 13.40
CA LYS A 318 -3.53 22.70 14.54
C LYS A 318 -4.05 22.07 15.84
N CYS A 319 -4.33 20.77 15.86
CA CYS A 319 -4.85 20.09 17.04
C CYS A 319 -3.81 19.98 18.17
N TYR A 320 -4.08 20.63 19.32
CA TYR A 320 -3.25 20.54 20.53
C TYR A 320 -3.30 19.15 21.20
N ASP A 321 -4.41 18.44 21.03
CA ASP A 321 -4.64 17.13 21.66
C ASP A 321 -4.10 15.96 20.84
N ARG A 322 -3.42 16.22 19.72
CA ARG A 322 -2.95 15.19 18.77
C ARG A 322 -2.05 14.11 19.36
N ARG A 323 -1.48 14.32 20.56
CA ARG A 323 -0.61 13.35 21.25
C ARG A 323 -1.29 12.65 22.43
N LYS A 324 -2.50 13.08 22.82
CA LYS A 324 -3.23 12.47 23.93
C LYS A 324 -3.75 11.09 23.49
N PRO A 325 -3.48 10.00 24.23
CA PRO A 325 -3.93 8.66 23.87
C PRO A 325 -5.43 8.55 23.58
N GLU A 326 -6.25 9.26 24.37
CA GLU A 326 -7.71 9.32 24.20
C GLU A 326 -8.11 9.92 22.85
N HIS A 327 -7.45 11.00 22.43
CA HIS A 327 -7.67 11.66 21.15
C HIS A 327 -7.19 10.78 19.99
N LEU A 328 -5.98 10.23 20.10
CA LEU A 328 -5.38 9.31 19.12
C LEU A 328 -6.25 8.08 18.87
N SER A 329 -6.93 7.57 19.89
CA SER A 329 -7.82 6.40 19.77
C SER A 329 -9.03 6.63 18.85
N ARG A 330 -9.38 7.90 18.59
CA ARG A 330 -10.62 8.31 17.91
C ARG A 330 -10.42 9.14 16.66
N PHE A 331 -9.40 9.98 16.62
CA PHE A 331 -9.23 11.00 15.58
C PHE A 331 -7.95 10.80 14.77
N ARG A 332 -8.05 11.06 13.46
CA ARG A 332 -6.95 11.23 12.50
C ARG A 332 -6.86 12.71 12.12
N HIS A 333 -5.70 13.15 11.66
CA HIS A 333 -5.46 14.55 11.29
C HIS A 333 -5.15 14.65 9.79
N ILE A 334 -5.82 15.57 9.08
CA ILE A 334 -5.43 15.97 7.72
C ILE A 334 -4.07 16.63 7.76
N ILE A 335 -3.24 16.36 6.75
CA ILE A 335 -2.04 17.14 6.52
C ILE A 335 -2.35 18.28 5.56
N THR A 336 -2.38 19.51 6.05
CA THR A 336 -2.64 20.71 5.26
C THR A 336 -1.33 21.20 4.62
N PHE A 337 -1.08 20.82 3.36
CA PHE A 337 0.00 21.39 2.53
C PHE A 337 -0.45 22.47 1.57
N GLU A 338 -1.76 22.67 1.40
CA GLU A 338 -2.30 23.62 0.43
C GLU A 338 -1.89 25.08 0.70
N ASP A 339 -1.24 25.34 1.85
CA ASP A 339 -0.66 26.62 2.24
C ASP A 339 0.87 26.72 2.11
N SER A 340 1.57 25.66 1.69
CA SER A 340 3.04 25.66 1.62
C SER A 340 3.56 26.50 0.44
N GLY A 341 4.56 27.33 0.70
CA GLY A 341 5.30 28.00 -0.38
C GLY A 341 5.94 26.99 -1.35
N ILE A 342 5.96 27.32 -2.65
CA ILE A 342 6.57 26.47 -3.68
C ILE A 342 8.09 26.60 -3.57
N VAL A 343 8.78 25.48 -3.36
CA VAL A 343 10.22 25.39 -3.63
C VAL A 343 10.38 25.13 -5.12
N ARG A 344 10.77 26.15 -5.88
CA ARG A 344 10.94 26.02 -7.32
C ARG A 344 12.19 25.19 -7.62
N TYR A 345 12.08 24.27 -8.57
CA TYR A 345 13.19 23.48 -9.07
C TYR A 345 13.83 24.17 -10.30
N PHE A 346 15.13 24.45 -10.19
CA PHE A 346 15.95 25.16 -11.18
C PHE A 346 16.96 24.26 -11.88
N ASN A 347 16.99 22.96 -11.53
CA ASN A 347 17.89 21.98 -12.12
C ASN A 347 19.38 22.36 -11.97
N LEU A 348 19.76 22.81 -10.78
CA LEU A 348 21.11 23.26 -10.42
C LEU A 348 22.13 22.11 -10.41
N ASN A 349 21.67 20.88 -10.23
CA ASN A 349 22.51 19.68 -10.10
C ASN A 349 22.49 18.76 -11.34
N LYS A 350 22.02 19.25 -12.49
CA LYS A 350 21.76 18.42 -13.69
C LYS A 350 22.94 17.57 -14.18
N ASP A 351 24.17 18.06 -13.97
CA ASP A 351 25.40 17.45 -14.46
C ASP A 351 26.16 16.66 -13.36
N ILE A 352 25.53 16.43 -12.20
CA ILE A 352 26.18 15.78 -11.06
C ILE A 352 25.73 14.32 -10.94
N ASP A 353 26.70 13.40 -10.94
CA ASP A 353 26.47 11.99 -10.61
C ASP A 353 26.69 11.74 -9.11
N PHE A 354 25.63 11.95 -8.32
CA PHE A 354 25.73 11.78 -6.86
C PHE A 354 26.07 10.35 -6.43
N VAL A 355 25.61 9.33 -7.17
CA VAL A 355 25.89 7.92 -6.87
C VAL A 355 27.37 7.61 -7.11
N GLN A 356 27.93 8.05 -8.24
CA GLN A 356 29.36 7.90 -8.50
C GLN A 356 30.20 8.69 -7.49
N ASN A 357 29.82 9.93 -7.17
CA ASN A 357 30.50 10.74 -6.17
C ASN A 357 30.57 10.03 -4.81
N GLN A 358 29.44 9.49 -4.34
CA GLN A 358 29.36 8.72 -3.10
C GLN A 358 30.30 7.52 -3.11
N HIS A 359 30.26 6.72 -4.18
CA HIS A 359 31.13 5.56 -4.35
C HIS A 359 32.62 5.95 -4.33
N ASP A 360 33.00 6.99 -5.08
CA ASP A 360 34.39 7.44 -5.17
C ASP A 360 34.88 8.09 -3.87
N ASN A 361 34.02 8.81 -3.15
CA ASN A 361 34.36 9.34 -1.82
C ASN A 361 34.69 8.19 -0.86
N ILE A 362 33.83 7.17 -0.77
CA ILE A 362 34.04 6.00 0.08
C ILE A 362 35.34 5.27 -0.32
N LYS A 363 35.53 5.04 -1.62
CA LYS A 363 36.71 4.34 -2.15
C LYS A 363 38.01 5.10 -1.85
N ARG A 364 38.04 6.42 -2.08
CA ARG A 364 39.22 7.27 -1.80
C ARG A 364 39.63 7.21 -0.33
N VAL A 365 38.67 7.37 0.58
CA VAL A 365 38.93 7.32 2.03
C VAL A 365 39.44 5.93 2.44
N ASN A 366 38.76 4.86 2.02
CA ASN A 366 39.18 3.49 2.34
C ASN A 366 40.57 3.13 1.79
N ASN A 367 40.88 3.55 0.56
CA ASN A 367 42.21 3.33 -0.03
C ASN A 367 43.30 4.07 0.76
N TYR A 368 43.02 5.29 1.20
CA TYR A 368 43.95 6.08 2.00
C TYR A 368 44.19 5.45 3.38
N ILE A 369 43.13 5.05 4.10
CA ILE A 369 43.20 4.35 5.39
C ILE A 369 44.08 3.09 5.27
N LYS A 370 43.88 2.29 4.21
CA LYS A 370 44.67 1.09 3.94
C LYS A 370 46.14 1.43 3.66
N LYS A 371 46.41 2.41 2.80
CA LYS A 371 47.76 2.85 2.43
C LYS A 371 48.55 3.35 3.65
N GLU A 372 47.90 4.15 4.49
CA GLU A 372 48.50 4.75 5.69
C GLU A 372 48.49 3.82 6.91
N LYS A 373 47.96 2.59 6.76
CA LYS A 373 47.90 1.55 7.81
C LYS A 373 47.20 2.02 9.09
N TRP A 374 46.09 2.72 8.95
CA TRP A 374 45.31 3.16 10.11
C TRP A 374 44.62 1.98 10.80
N GLU A 375 44.44 2.08 12.11
CA GLU A 375 43.61 1.14 12.86
C GLU A 375 42.15 1.27 12.38
N THR A 376 41.53 0.15 12.00
CA THR A 376 40.14 0.10 11.53
C THR A 376 39.17 -0.19 12.67
N PHE A 377 37.87 -0.06 12.40
CA PHE A 377 36.82 -0.38 13.38
C PHE A 377 36.91 -1.83 13.82
N LYS A 378 36.90 -2.08 15.14
CA LYS A 378 36.86 -3.44 15.71
C LYS A 378 35.60 -4.22 15.29
N SER A 379 34.48 -3.53 15.10
CA SER A 379 33.19 -4.09 14.66
C SER A 379 33.08 -4.28 13.14
N GLY A 380 34.06 -3.80 12.36
CA GLY A 380 33.99 -3.76 10.90
C GLY A 380 32.99 -2.76 10.29
N SER A 381 32.30 -1.96 11.12
CA SER A 381 31.27 -1.00 10.69
C SER A 381 31.33 0.31 11.48
N ILE A 382 30.81 1.40 10.89
CA ILE A 382 30.72 2.72 11.53
C ILE A 382 29.71 2.67 12.68
N PRO A 383 29.98 3.34 13.83
CA PRO A 383 29.02 3.43 14.93
C PRO A 383 27.65 3.99 14.52
N GLN A 384 26.56 3.27 14.84
CA GLN A 384 25.20 3.62 14.45
C GLN A 384 24.77 5.00 14.97
N ASN A 385 25.18 5.39 16.17
CA ASN A 385 24.85 6.70 16.73
C ASN A 385 25.43 7.88 15.93
N ILE A 386 26.52 7.69 15.17
CA ILE A 386 27.05 8.72 14.26
C ILE A 386 26.18 8.82 13.01
N ILE A 387 25.74 7.67 12.47
CA ILE A 387 24.82 7.59 11.34
C ILE A 387 23.49 8.25 11.70
N ASP A 388 22.91 7.88 12.84
CA ASP A 388 21.66 8.44 13.35
C ASP A 388 21.78 9.96 13.54
N TRP A 389 22.90 10.43 14.08
CA TRP A 389 23.14 11.86 14.23
C TRP A 389 23.25 12.60 12.87
N ILE A 390 23.92 12.02 11.87
CA ILE A 390 23.92 12.59 10.51
C ILE A 390 22.52 12.66 9.93
N CYS A 391 21.64 11.72 10.30
CA CYS A 391 20.22 11.70 9.96
C CYS A 391 19.38 12.74 10.72
N THR A 392 19.87 13.36 11.79
CA THR A 392 19.12 14.36 12.58
C THR A 392 19.59 15.80 12.41
N VAL A 393 20.84 16.04 12.00
CA VAL A 393 21.37 17.42 11.83
C VAL A 393 20.54 18.24 10.83
N GLN A 394 20.40 19.55 11.08
CA GLN A 394 19.62 20.44 10.23
C GLN A 394 20.49 21.50 9.55
N PRO A 395 20.09 21.99 8.36
CA PRO A 395 20.74 23.15 7.77
C PRO A 395 20.47 24.39 8.63
N VAL A 396 21.54 25.08 9.03
CA VAL A 396 21.49 26.32 9.81
C VAL A 396 22.11 27.43 8.98
N HIS A 397 21.31 28.45 8.70
CA HIS A 397 21.73 29.66 8.01
C HIS A 397 21.87 30.82 9.01
N ARG A 398 22.84 31.70 8.77
CA ARG A 398 23.04 32.93 9.54
C ARG A 398 22.93 34.14 8.64
N CYS A 399 22.29 35.19 9.14
CA CYS A 399 22.14 36.44 8.41
C CYS A 399 22.09 37.65 9.36
N ARG A 400 22.31 38.84 8.79
CA ARG A 400 22.15 40.13 9.47
C ARG A 400 20.67 40.53 9.51
N ARG A 401 20.31 41.47 10.40
CA ARG A 401 18.91 41.87 10.60
C ARG A 401 18.26 42.39 9.31
N GLU A 402 19.01 43.13 8.49
CA GLU A 402 18.51 43.76 7.26
C GLU A 402 18.13 42.70 6.23
N ILE A 403 18.95 41.65 6.13
CA ILE A 403 18.68 40.49 5.27
C ILE A 403 17.51 39.69 5.81
N PHE A 404 17.46 39.47 7.13
CA PHE A 404 16.35 38.77 7.75
C PHE A 404 15.00 39.48 7.53
N GLU A 405 14.96 40.79 7.70
CA GLU A 405 13.77 41.60 7.41
C GLU A 405 13.36 41.45 5.93
N SER A 406 14.34 41.49 5.01
CA SER A 406 14.07 41.27 3.60
C SER A 406 13.55 39.86 3.29
N ILE A 407 14.06 38.82 3.95
CA ILE A 407 13.56 37.44 3.82
C ILE A 407 12.07 37.37 4.16
N LEU A 408 11.66 38.07 5.22
CA LEU A 408 10.27 38.09 5.68
C LEU A 408 9.36 38.83 4.71
N LEU A 409 9.80 39.98 4.19
CA LEU A 409 9.02 40.78 3.24
C LEU A 409 8.84 40.08 1.89
N HIS A 410 9.88 39.41 1.39
CA HIS A 410 9.80 38.63 0.16
C HIS A 410 9.08 37.28 0.33
N GLY A 411 8.95 36.77 1.56
CA GLY A 411 8.32 35.48 1.85
C GLY A 411 9.20 34.26 1.52
N HIS A 412 10.51 34.45 1.31
CA HIS A 412 11.46 33.37 1.04
C HIS A 412 12.91 33.76 1.36
N VAL A 413 13.70 32.77 1.79
CA VAL A 413 15.16 32.86 1.78
C VAL A 413 15.66 32.69 0.36
N MET A 414 16.63 33.51 -0.05
CA MET A 414 17.06 33.65 -1.44
C MET A 414 18.56 33.39 -1.59
N SER A 415 18.96 32.81 -2.72
CA SER A 415 20.38 32.76 -3.11
C SER A 415 20.90 34.15 -3.49
N ARG A 416 22.22 34.32 -3.52
CA ARG A 416 22.83 35.57 -4.00
C ARG A 416 22.41 35.90 -5.43
N ASP A 417 22.43 34.92 -6.32
CA ASP A 417 22.01 35.08 -7.72
C ASP A 417 20.59 35.63 -7.82
N TYR A 418 19.64 35.11 -7.03
CA TYR A 418 18.28 35.63 -7.02
C TYR A 418 18.21 37.05 -6.46
N MET A 419 18.95 37.34 -5.38
CA MET A 419 19.03 38.71 -4.85
C MET A 419 19.50 39.69 -5.92
N GLU A 420 20.53 39.34 -6.71
CA GLU A 420 21.02 40.18 -7.82
C GLU A 420 19.97 40.39 -8.91
N GLN A 421 19.11 39.39 -9.19
CA GLN A 421 18.01 39.52 -10.14
C GLN A 421 16.95 40.54 -9.69
N LEU A 422 16.78 40.75 -8.38
CA LEU A 422 15.84 41.75 -7.84
C LEU A 422 16.25 43.20 -8.11
N ARG A 423 17.37 43.46 -8.81
CA ARG A 423 17.68 44.80 -9.37
C ARG A 423 16.72 45.19 -10.48
N PHE A 424 16.10 44.22 -11.13
CA PHE A 424 15.24 44.43 -12.27
C PHE A 424 13.77 44.42 -11.83
N PRO A 425 13.00 45.50 -12.06
CA PRO A 425 11.58 45.58 -11.67
C PRO A 425 10.74 44.37 -12.11
N GLU A 426 10.96 43.84 -13.31
CA GLU A 426 10.26 42.65 -13.84
C GLU A 426 10.43 41.41 -12.92
N LYS A 427 11.62 41.25 -12.33
CA LYS A 427 11.92 40.15 -11.41
C LYS A 427 11.27 40.38 -10.05
N VAL A 428 11.18 41.63 -9.60
CA VAL A 428 10.45 42.02 -8.40
C VAL A 428 8.96 41.72 -8.54
N VAL A 429 8.35 42.04 -9.69
CA VAL A 429 6.94 41.66 -9.99
C VAL A 429 6.74 40.16 -9.83
N THR A 430 7.68 39.36 -10.35
CA THR A 430 7.64 37.90 -10.20
C THR A 430 7.73 37.46 -8.72
N SER A 431 8.56 38.11 -7.91
CA SER A 431 8.66 37.86 -6.47
C SER A 431 7.36 38.20 -5.73
N VAL A 432 6.67 39.29 -6.11
CA VAL A 432 5.35 39.65 -5.54
C VAL A 432 4.33 38.54 -5.79
N PHE A 433 4.26 38.00 -7.01
CA PHE A 433 3.36 36.88 -7.33
C PHE A 433 3.69 35.58 -6.58
N GLN A 434 4.92 35.43 -6.11
CA GLN A 434 5.35 34.26 -5.34
C GLN A 434 5.00 34.38 -3.85
N HIS A 435 4.71 35.58 -3.35
CA HIS A 435 4.36 35.82 -1.96
C HIS A 435 3.07 35.09 -1.56
N SER A 436 3.07 34.46 -0.38
CA SER A 436 1.98 33.57 0.07
C SER A 436 0.63 34.28 0.17
N GLU A 437 0.60 35.52 0.66
CA GLU A 437 -0.64 36.31 0.75
C GLU A 437 -1.24 36.63 -0.63
N ILE A 438 -0.41 36.85 -1.65
CA ILE A 438 -0.87 37.10 -3.03
C ILE A 438 -1.40 35.80 -3.64
N ARG A 439 -0.69 34.69 -3.45
CA ARG A 439 -1.10 33.37 -3.95
C ARG A 439 -2.43 32.88 -3.36
N ARG A 440 -2.86 33.39 -2.20
CA ARG A 440 -4.14 33.05 -1.56
C ARG A 440 -5.35 33.72 -2.22
N ILE A 441 -5.14 34.77 -3.01
CA ILE A 441 -6.20 35.49 -3.69
C ILE A 441 -6.77 34.61 -4.81
N GLN A 442 -7.98 34.08 -4.62
CA GLN A 442 -8.52 33.01 -5.48
C GLN A 442 -8.79 33.46 -6.91
N CYS A 443 -9.20 34.71 -7.12
CA CYS A 443 -9.51 35.25 -8.44
C CYS A 443 -8.27 35.34 -9.35
N LEU A 444 -7.05 35.29 -8.81
CA LEU A 444 -5.81 35.23 -9.61
C LEU A 444 -5.65 33.91 -10.38
N LYS A 445 -6.52 32.91 -10.16
CA LYS A 445 -6.56 31.70 -11.00
C LYS A 445 -7.11 31.99 -12.39
N GLU A 446 -7.88 33.06 -12.57
CA GLU A 446 -8.39 33.47 -13.87
C GLU A 446 -7.31 34.25 -14.64
N ARG A 447 -6.92 33.75 -15.83
CA ARG A 447 -5.80 34.32 -16.61
C ARG A 447 -5.97 35.83 -16.88
N ASN A 448 -7.18 36.28 -17.17
CA ASN A 448 -7.45 37.70 -17.46
C ASN A 448 -7.27 38.58 -16.20
N VAL A 449 -7.76 38.12 -15.05
CA VAL A 449 -7.59 38.82 -13.77
C VAL A 449 -6.13 38.84 -13.35
N ALA A 450 -5.44 37.70 -13.46
CA ALA A 450 -4.01 37.59 -13.17
C ALA A 450 -3.16 38.55 -14.02
N GLN A 451 -3.52 38.72 -15.30
CA GLN A 451 -2.84 39.65 -16.20
C GLN A 451 -3.05 41.12 -15.78
N HIS A 452 -4.27 41.52 -15.43
CA HIS A 452 -4.53 42.87 -14.93
C HIS A 452 -3.85 43.14 -13.59
N VAL A 453 -3.81 42.15 -12.69
CA VAL A 453 -3.06 42.25 -11.44
C VAL A 453 -1.56 42.34 -11.71
N ARG A 454 -1.04 41.64 -12.73
CA ARG A 454 0.37 41.73 -13.12
C ARG A 454 0.74 43.13 -13.58
N GLU A 455 -0.07 43.72 -14.46
CA GLU A 455 0.12 45.09 -14.94
C GLU A 455 0.02 46.11 -13.80
N TYR A 456 -0.90 45.89 -12.85
CA TYR A 456 -1.05 46.74 -11.67
C TYR A 456 0.18 46.67 -10.75
N ILE A 457 0.66 45.47 -10.44
CA ILE A 457 1.89 45.26 -9.65
C ILE A 457 3.10 45.85 -10.38
N GLU A 458 3.21 45.64 -11.69
CA GLU A 458 4.30 46.19 -12.50
C GLU A 458 4.33 47.72 -12.47
N ALA A 459 3.18 48.38 -12.55
CA ALA A 459 3.09 49.83 -12.43
C ALA A 459 3.54 50.32 -11.04
N LEU A 460 3.07 49.66 -9.96
CA LEU A 460 3.46 49.98 -8.57
C LEU A 460 4.96 49.78 -8.33
N VAL A 461 5.53 48.66 -8.77
CA VAL A 461 6.95 48.36 -8.60
C VAL A 461 7.81 49.37 -9.38
N ASN A 462 7.44 49.68 -10.62
CA ASN A 462 8.16 50.66 -11.43
C ASN A 462 8.10 52.07 -10.82
N GLU A 463 6.98 52.43 -10.17
CA GLU A 463 6.85 53.70 -9.44
C GLU A 463 7.87 53.79 -8.29
N GLU A 464 7.99 52.74 -7.46
CA GLU A 464 8.94 52.72 -6.33
C GLU A 464 10.41 52.76 -6.79
N PHE A 465 10.74 52.04 -7.87
CA PHE A 465 12.09 52.11 -8.45
C PHE A 465 12.39 53.49 -9.06
N ALA A 466 11.40 54.14 -9.67
CA ALA A 466 11.54 55.49 -10.21
C ALA A 466 11.73 56.53 -9.09
N LYS A 467 10.98 56.44 -7.99
CA LYS A 467 11.16 57.31 -6.80
C LYS A 467 12.61 57.28 -6.30
N LYS A 468 13.19 56.08 -6.18
CA LYS A 468 14.60 55.95 -5.75
C LYS A 468 15.58 56.52 -6.75
N ARG A 469 15.36 56.32 -8.05
CA ARG A 469 16.21 56.89 -9.10
C ARG A 469 16.16 58.43 -9.10
N TYR A 470 14.97 58.99 -8.94
CA TYR A 470 14.74 60.43 -8.79
C TYR A 470 15.47 61.00 -7.56
N GLU A 471 15.42 60.32 -6.41
CA GLU A 471 16.19 60.69 -5.22
C GLU A 471 17.71 60.75 -5.49
N VAL A 472 18.26 59.79 -6.26
CA VAL A 472 19.69 59.76 -6.59
C VAL A 472 20.05 60.89 -7.57
N ILE A 473 19.24 61.14 -8.60
CA ILE A 473 19.48 62.19 -9.60
C ILE A 473 19.43 63.59 -8.96
N ASN A 474 18.49 63.82 -8.03
CA ASN A 474 18.39 65.10 -7.31
C ASN A 474 19.61 65.40 -6.41
N MET A 475 20.40 64.38 -6.04
CA MET A 475 21.63 64.58 -5.27
C MET A 475 22.86 64.89 -6.15
N ASP A 476 22.76 64.70 -7.47
CA ASP A 476 23.86 64.91 -8.43
C ASP A 476 23.61 66.20 -9.24
N GLU A 477 24.07 67.35 -8.72
CA GLU A 477 23.80 68.72 -9.21
C GLU A 477 24.49 69.05 -10.56
N THR A 478 24.28 68.25 -11.61
CA THR A 478 24.81 68.52 -12.96
C THR A 478 23.74 69.01 -13.93
N GLN A 479 24.11 69.83 -14.92
CA GLN A 479 23.18 70.33 -15.95
C GLN A 479 22.51 69.21 -16.77
N ALA A 480 23.16 68.04 -16.89
CA ALA A 480 22.57 66.84 -17.49
C ALA A 480 21.42 66.26 -16.65
N GLY A 481 21.48 66.39 -15.31
CA GLY A 481 20.43 65.96 -14.38
C GLY A 481 19.11 66.71 -14.57
N ASN A 482 19.16 68.02 -14.84
CA ASN A 482 17.94 68.85 -14.99
C ASN A 482 17.07 68.50 -16.20
N GLN A 483 17.65 68.05 -17.32
CA GLN A 483 16.89 67.58 -18.49
C GLN A 483 16.34 66.15 -18.29
N LEU A 484 17.04 65.31 -17.55
CA LEU A 484 16.58 63.98 -17.15
C LEU A 484 15.42 64.07 -16.16
N LEU A 485 15.44 65.04 -15.24
CA LEU A 485 14.41 65.26 -14.21
C LEU A 485 13.02 65.57 -14.80
N SER A 486 12.92 66.41 -15.85
CA SER A 486 11.63 66.74 -16.46
C SER A 486 11.00 65.56 -17.20
N SER A 487 11.82 64.73 -17.87
CA SER A 487 11.37 63.50 -18.54
C SER A 487 10.90 62.43 -17.55
N GLU A 488 11.56 62.34 -16.38
CA GLU A 488 11.15 61.44 -15.31
C GLU A 488 9.83 61.87 -14.64
N MET A 489 9.55 63.17 -14.51
CA MET A 489 8.28 63.66 -13.97
C MET A 489 7.06 63.32 -14.85
N ASP A 490 7.15 63.51 -16.16
CA ASP A 490 6.06 63.17 -17.09
C ASP A 490 5.77 61.66 -17.12
N THR A 491 6.83 60.84 -17.00
CA THR A 491 6.68 59.38 -16.91
C THR A 491 6.14 58.93 -15.55
N MET A 492 6.40 59.64 -14.45
CA MET A 492 5.76 59.35 -13.14
C MET A 492 4.27 59.63 -13.16
N LYS A 493 3.84 60.77 -13.71
CA LYS A 493 2.41 61.13 -13.80
C LYS A 493 1.61 60.14 -14.64
N SER A 494 2.17 59.72 -15.79
CA SER A 494 1.58 58.68 -16.65
C SER A 494 1.41 57.33 -15.91
N ARG A 495 2.34 56.97 -15.01
CA ARG A 495 2.25 55.75 -14.20
C ARG A 495 1.18 55.84 -13.11
N GLU A 496 1.04 56.99 -12.43
CA GLU A 496 -0.03 57.19 -11.45
C GLU A 496 -1.42 57.03 -12.07
N ASP A 497 -1.61 57.55 -13.29
CA ASP A 497 -2.88 57.41 -14.03
C ASP A 497 -3.14 55.94 -14.42
N LEU A 498 -2.08 55.20 -14.80
CA LEU A 498 -2.18 53.77 -15.08
C LEU A 498 -2.55 52.96 -13.81
N ILE A 499 -1.95 53.26 -12.66
CA ILE A 499 -2.25 52.61 -11.37
C ILE A 499 -3.72 52.82 -11.02
N LYS A 500 -4.21 54.07 -11.07
CA LYS A 500 -5.63 54.39 -10.80
C LYS A 500 -6.56 53.67 -11.78
N SER A 501 -6.22 53.68 -13.07
CA SER A 501 -7.02 52.99 -14.09
C SER A 501 -7.14 51.49 -13.83
N LYS A 502 -6.02 50.82 -13.49
CA LYS A 502 -6.02 49.39 -13.17
C LYS A 502 -6.71 49.06 -11.85
N GLU A 503 -6.54 49.91 -10.83
CA GLU A 503 -7.24 49.77 -9.54
C GLU A 503 -8.77 49.81 -9.73
N VAL A 504 -9.29 50.71 -10.58
CA VAL A 504 -10.72 50.77 -10.94
C VAL A 504 -11.17 49.49 -11.65
N ILE A 505 -10.40 48.98 -12.61
CA ILE A 505 -10.75 47.73 -13.32
C ILE A 505 -10.79 46.55 -12.34
N LEU A 506 -9.79 46.42 -11.48
CA LEU A 506 -9.68 45.33 -10.50
C LEU A 506 -10.76 45.40 -9.42
N SER A 507 -11.20 46.60 -9.03
CA SER A 507 -12.27 46.79 -8.03
C SER A 507 -13.62 46.19 -8.42
N ASN A 508 -13.83 45.87 -9.71
CA ASN A 508 -15.02 45.19 -10.19
C ASN A 508 -14.97 43.66 -10.01
N VAL A 509 -13.80 43.07 -9.74
CA VAL A 509 -13.58 41.62 -9.77
C VAL A 509 -12.90 41.10 -8.49
N ILE A 510 -12.18 41.96 -7.78
CA ILE A 510 -11.41 41.64 -6.57
C ILE A 510 -11.90 42.52 -5.42
N SER A 511 -11.92 41.98 -4.19
CA SER A 511 -12.33 42.77 -3.02
C SER A 511 -11.33 43.91 -2.72
N LEU A 512 -11.81 44.98 -2.09
CA LEU A 512 -10.96 46.11 -1.68
C LEU A 512 -9.85 45.67 -0.72
N GLU A 513 -10.11 44.70 0.14
CA GLU A 513 -9.12 44.12 1.05
C GLU A 513 -7.98 43.45 0.26
N GLU A 514 -8.30 42.60 -0.71
CA GLU A 514 -7.31 41.92 -1.56
C GLU A 514 -6.52 42.90 -2.44
N ILE A 515 -7.16 43.94 -2.98
CA ILE A 515 -6.46 45.01 -3.74
C ILE A 515 -5.46 45.73 -2.82
N ASN A 516 -5.87 46.05 -1.60
CA ASN A 516 -4.98 46.66 -0.61
C ASN A 516 -3.82 45.72 -0.22
N THR A 517 -4.07 44.42 -0.09
CA THR A 517 -3.02 43.42 0.11
C THR A 517 -2.03 43.40 -1.06
N ILE A 518 -2.52 43.36 -2.31
CA ILE A 518 -1.68 43.42 -3.52
C ILE A 518 -0.82 44.68 -3.53
N LYS A 519 -1.45 45.85 -3.31
CA LYS A 519 -0.78 47.16 -3.30
C LYS A 519 0.30 47.22 -2.23
N THR A 520 -0.05 46.85 -0.99
CA THR A 520 0.86 46.86 0.16
C THR A 520 2.05 45.96 -0.10
N LYS A 521 1.83 44.72 -0.55
CA LYS A 521 2.93 43.78 -0.80
C LYS A 521 3.79 44.16 -1.99
N ALA A 522 3.22 44.71 -3.06
CA ALA A 522 4.00 45.20 -4.19
C ALA A 522 4.98 46.30 -3.76
N ILE A 523 4.52 47.26 -2.95
CA ILE A 523 5.35 48.35 -2.42
C ILE A 523 6.39 47.82 -1.43
N GLU A 524 5.98 47.02 -0.43
CA GLU A 524 6.89 46.46 0.58
C GLU A 524 8.03 45.65 -0.06
N ILE A 525 7.70 44.79 -1.04
CA ILE A 525 8.69 43.94 -1.74
C ILE A 525 9.58 44.77 -2.66
N ALA A 526 9.06 45.80 -3.34
CA ALA A 526 9.88 46.70 -4.15
C ALA A 526 10.89 47.48 -3.28
N GLN A 527 10.44 48.03 -2.16
CA GLN A 527 11.30 48.74 -1.21
C GLN A 527 12.34 47.81 -0.58
N ALA A 528 11.96 46.59 -0.21
CA ALA A 528 12.89 45.56 0.27
C ALA A 528 13.96 45.23 -0.78
N SER A 529 13.55 45.06 -2.05
CA SER A 529 14.45 44.81 -3.18
C SER A 529 15.47 45.93 -3.36
N ILE A 530 15.03 47.19 -3.28
CA ILE A 530 15.91 48.37 -3.36
C ILE A 530 16.90 48.41 -2.18
N LYS A 531 16.41 48.14 -0.96
CA LYS A 531 17.22 48.14 0.27
C LYS A 531 18.29 47.04 0.27
N LEU A 532 17.98 45.87 -0.28
CA LEU A 532 18.93 44.74 -0.42
C LEU A 532 20.20 45.15 -1.18
N HIS A 533 20.06 45.90 -2.27
CA HIS A 533 21.22 46.33 -3.09
C HIS A 533 22.08 47.37 -2.40
N SER A 534 21.50 48.14 -1.49
CA SER A 534 22.23 49.15 -0.70
C SER A 534 23.01 48.51 0.46
N ASN A 535 22.70 47.27 0.84
CA ASN A 535 23.34 46.52 1.92
C ASN A 535 23.72 45.10 1.46
N PRO A 536 24.67 44.94 0.52
CA PRO A 536 25.02 43.63 0.00
C PRO A 536 25.65 42.78 1.12
N ALA A 537 24.99 41.68 1.47
CA ALA A 537 25.52 40.64 2.34
C ALA A 537 25.33 39.25 1.72
N GLY A 538 26.00 38.24 2.27
CA GLY A 538 25.98 36.86 1.78
C GLY A 538 27.14 36.50 0.85
N ILE A 539 27.11 35.26 0.34
CA ILE A 539 28.07 34.70 -0.61
C ILE A 539 28.12 35.58 -1.87
N GLY A 540 29.26 36.19 -2.16
CA GLY A 540 29.44 37.13 -3.27
C GLY A 540 30.91 37.24 -3.68
N TYR A 541 31.71 36.26 -3.28
CA TYR A 541 33.09 36.16 -3.72
C TYR A 541 33.07 35.74 -5.19
N GLU A 542 33.98 36.30 -5.99
CA GLU A 542 33.98 36.09 -7.45
C GLU A 542 34.00 34.59 -7.81
N ARG A 543 34.70 33.77 -7.01
CA ARG A 543 34.79 32.31 -7.17
C ARG A 543 33.48 31.56 -6.95
N ASP A 544 32.51 32.15 -6.28
CA ASP A 544 31.21 31.50 -6.06
C ASP A 544 30.44 31.32 -7.35
N LYS A 545 30.70 32.18 -8.35
CA LYS A 545 30.13 32.04 -9.70
C LYS A 545 30.76 30.84 -10.43
N ASP A 546 32.08 30.66 -10.32
CA ASP A 546 32.82 29.53 -10.89
C ASP A 546 32.34 28.20 -10.30
N LEU A 547 32.11 28.17 -8.98
CA LEU A 547 31.64 27.00 -8.24
C LEU A 547 30.11 26.78 -8.36
N GLY A 548 29.38 27.77 -8.87
CA GLY A 548 27.92 27.81 -8.95
C GLY A 548 27.20 27.92 -7.60
N THR A 549 27.91 28.16 -6.50
CA THR A 549 27.36 28.25 -5.14
C THR A 549 26.49 29.49 -4.94
N ASN A 550 26.70 30.55 -5.74
CA ASN A 550 25.87 31.75 -5.75
C ASN A 550 24.39 31.49 -6.12
N LYS A 551 24.11 30.37 -6.79
CA LYS A 551 22.75 29.95 -7.20
C LYS A 551 21.98 29.23 -6.11
N SER A 552 22.62 28.88 -5.00
CA SER A 552 22.03 28.15 -3.88
C SER A 552 22.02 29.01 -2.61
N VAL A 553 21.07 28.72 -1.71
CA VAL A 553 21.12 29.28 -0.36
C VAL A 553 22.18 28.54 0.44
N PHE A 554 23.14 29.26 1.01
CA PHE A 554 24.19 28.68 1.83
C PHE A 554 23.71 28.40 3.25
N SER A 555 24.17 27.28 3.81
CA SER A 555 23.95 26.91 5.20
C SER A 555 25.06 25.98 5.67
N VAL A 556 25.21 25.87 6.99
CA VAL A 556 26.01 24.80 7.60
C VAL A 556 25.06 23.67 7.98
N LEU A 557 25.39 22.43 7.66
CA LEU A 557 24.61 21.29 8.10
C LEU A 557 25.00 20.93 9.54
N GLY A 558 24.32 21.52 10.53
CA GLY A 558 24.68 21.44 11.95
C GLY A 558 24.95 22.81 12.58
N PRO A 559 25.61 22.87 13.74
CA PRO A 559 25.96 24.12 14.42
C PRO A 559 26.75 25.09 13.53
N HIS A 560 26.25 26.33 13.36
CA HIS A 560 26.90 27.35 12.53
C HIS A 560 27.64 28.41 13.38
N LEU A 561 28.97 28.33 13.43
CA LEU A 561 29.83 29.20 14.24
C LEU A 561 30.33 30.47 13.53
N GLY A 562 29.96 30.68 12.27
CA GLY A 562 30.44 31.76 11.41
C GLY A 562 29.73 33.07 11.74
N HIS A 563 30.15 33.71 12.82
CA HIS A 563 29.54 34.92 13.37
C HIS A 563 29.56 36.13 12.43
N TYR A 564 30.53 36.19 11.53
CA TYR A 564 30.63 37.20 10.47
C TYR A 564 29.46 37.18 9.46
N TYR A 565 28.66 36.12 9.40
CA TYR A 565 27.42 36.08 8.60
C TYR A 565 26.23 36.78 9.28
N GLY A 566 26.29 37.03 10.59
CA GLY A 566 25.28 37.76 11.35
C GLY A 566 24.71 36.98 12.54
N ASP A 567 23.84 37.64 13.31
CA ASP A 567 23.39 37.18 14.63
C ASP A 567 21.97 36.59 14.62
N VAL A 568 21.30 36.56 13.47
CA VAL A 568 20.03 35.82 13.31
C VAL A 568 20.34 34.42 12.80
N PHE A 569 19.94 33.40 13.55
CA PHE A 569 20.04 32.00 13.14
C PHE A 569 18.69 31.53 12.60
N ILE A 570 18.69 30.98 11.40
CA ILE A 570 17.55 30.34 10.76
C ILE A 570 17.86 28.85 10.66
N VAL A 571 17.11 28.03 11.40
CA VAL A 571 17.19 26.57 11.32
C VAL A 571 16.14 26.10 10.35
N PHE A 572 16.54 25.39 9.29
CA PHE A 572 15.62 24.83 8.31
C PHE A 572 15.14 23.44 8.70
N LYS A 573 13.93 23.11 8.26
CA LYS A 573 13.41 21.75 8.20
C LYS A 573 14.37 20.86 7.42
N ARG A 574 14.74 19.70 7.98
CA ARG A 574 15.74 18.80 7.36
C ARG A 574 15.31 18.35 5.98
N GLU A 575 14.01 18.22 5.76
CA GLU A 575 13.36 17.78 4.52
C GLU A 575 13.84 18.56 3.28
N ILE A 576 14.31 19.80 3.44
CA ILE A 576 14.83 20.60 2.33
C ILE A 576 16.08 19.98 1.67
N LEU A 577 16.86 19.16 2.41
CA LEU A 577 18.03 18.44 1.89
C LEU A 577 17.67 17.38 0.86
N HIS A 578 16.40 16.96 0.81
CA HIS A 578 15.90 15.97 -0.15
C HIS A 578 15.39 16.63 -1.44
N HIS A 579 15.44 17.97 -1.55
CA HIS A 579 15.07 18.67 -2.77
C HIS A 579 16.10 18.44 -3.88
N PRO A 580 15.72 18.25 -5.16
CA PRO A 580 16.66 17.99 -6.26
C PRO A 580 17.78 19.01 -6.47
N ASP A 581 17.55 20.27 -6.07
CA ASP A 581 18.56 21.35 -6.12
C ASP A 581 19.45 21.40 -4.86
N ALA A 582 19.10 20.70 -3.79
CA ALA A 582 19.92 20.66 -2.60
C ALA A 582 21.14 19.76 -2.81
N ASN A 583 22.26 20.07 -2.18
CA ASN A 583 23.44 19.21 -2.09
C ASN A 583 24.29 19.65 -0.91
N PHE A 584 25.30 18.87 -0.54
CA PHE A 584 26.23 19.26 0.50
C PHE A 584 27.63 18.68 0.27
N SER A 585 28.63 19.30 0.87
CA SER A 585 30.02 18.89 0.88
C SER A 585 30.59 18.92 2.29
N LEU A 586 31.60 18.08 2.55
CA LEU A 586 32.20 17.92 3.89
C LEU A 586 33.00 19.15 4.37
N GLN A 587 33.15 20.16 3.52
CA GLN A 587 33.82 21.45 3.77
C GLN A 587 33.29 22.50 2.79
N ALA A 588 33.65 23.76 3.00
CA ALA A 588 33.27 24.83 2.09
C ALA A 588 33.86 24.68 0.67
N ALA A 589 33.05 25.00 -0.34
CA ALA A 589 33.38 24.98 -1.76
C ALA A 589 34.61 25.84 -2.06
N THR A 590 34.73 26.99 -1.40
CA THR A 590 35.89 27.89 -1.53
C THR A 590 37.21 27.24 -1.10
N SER A 591 37.19 26.21 -0.25
CA SER A 591 38.39 25.45 0.15
C SER A 591 38.97 24.61 -0.98
N TYR A 592 38.17 24.28 -2.01
CA TYR A 592 38.64 23.56 -3.19
C TYR A 592 39.38 24.51 -4.13
N ALA A 593 38.83 25.71 -4.33
CA ALA A 593 39.47 26.74 -5.16
C ALA A 593 40.79 27.26 -4.55
N SER A 594 40.90 27.29 -3.22
CA SER A 594 42.15 27.71 -2.54
C SER A 594 43.15 26.57 -2.33
N GLY A 595 42.78 25.32 -2.58
CA GLY A 595 43.58 24.13 -2.25
C GLY A 595 43.66 23.80 -0.76
N ASN A 596 43.04 24.58 0.13
CA ASN A 596 43.02 24.32 1.57
C ASN A 596 42.42 22.95 1.91
N CYS A 597 41.50 22.45 1.06
CA CYS A 597 40.88 21.15 1.20
C CYS A 597 41.87 19.99 1.37
N PHE A 598 43.01 20.04 0.69
CA PHE A 598 43.97 18.93 0.63
C PHE A 598 44.73 18.72 1.94
N SER A 599 44.77 19.73 2.83
CA SER A 599 45.40 19.60 4.14
C SER A 599 44.59 18.72 5.09
N TRP A 600 43.26 18.83 5.01
CA TRP A 600 42.30 18.09 5.85
C TRP A 600 41.86 16.78 5.22
N ARG A 601 41.82 16.73 3.89
CA ARG A 601 41.38 15.58 3.08
C ARG A 601 42.49 15.16 2.12
N PRO A 602 43.62 14.61 2.63
CA PRO A 602 44.77 14.24 1.80
C PRO A 602 44.46 13.19 0.73
N TRP A 603 43.40 12.38 0.91
CA TRP A 603 42.90 11.43 -0.09
C TRP A 603 42.25 12.08 -1.33
N LEU A 604 42.07 13.40 -1.34
CA LEU A 604 41.62 14.14 -2.52
C LEU A 604 42.75 14.60 -3.44
N ARG A 605 44.02 14.53 -3.01
CA ARG A 605 45.14 15.01 -3.81
C ARG A 605 45.24 14.24 -5.14
N SER A 606 45.15 14.98 -6.25
CA SER A 606 45.56 14.55 -7.59
C SER A 606 46.95 15.09 -7.92
N ASP A 607 47.62 14.48 -8.90
CA ASP A 607 48.95 14.91 -9.37
C ASP A 607 48.93 16.28 -10.09
N SER A 608 47.74 16.82 -10.37
CA SER A 608 47.51 18.15 -10.98
C SER A 608 46.98 19.16 -9.94
N THR A 609 47.54 20.38 -9.96
CA THR A 609 47.27 21.48 -9.02
C THR A 609 46.61 22.70 -9.68
N SER A 610 45.96 22.56 -10.84
CA SER A 610 45.30 23.67 -11.51
C SER A 610 43.99 24.08 -10.82
N ASN A 611 43.56 25.34 -10.98
CA ASN A 611 42.31 25.85 -10.40
C ASN A 611 41.06 25.17 -10.97
N ASP A 612 41.05 24.86 -12.27
CA ASP A 612 39.92 24.18 -12.94
C ASP A 612 39.73 22.75 -12.41
N ASP A 613 40.82 22.10 -12.00
CA ASP A 613 40.76 20.79 -11.34
C ASP A 613 40.08 20.88 -9.97
N GLY A 614 40.27 21.98 -9.23
CA GLY A 614 39.62 22.22 -7.94
C GLY A 614 38.10 22.34 -8.05
N VAL A 615 37.60 23.10 -9.02
CA VAL A 615 36.15 23.23 -9.29
C VAL A 615 35.55 21.90 -9.73
N ASN A 616 36.21 21.19 -10.65
CA ASN A 616 35.77 19.86 -11.08
C ASN A 616 35.75 18.86 -9.91
N LEU A 617 36.75 18.90 -9.04
CA LEU A 617 36.83 18.06 -7.85
C LEU A 617 35.71 18.38 -6.85
N PHE A 618 35.35 19.65 -6.68
CA PHE A 618 34.19 20.04 -5.86
C PHE A 618 32.92 19.36 -6.37
N HIS A 619 32.59 19.48 -7.66
CA HIS A 619 31.42 18.81 -8.24
C HIS A 619 31.47 17.27 -8.12
N LYS A 620 32.67 16.67 -8.20
CA LYS A 620 32.91 15.22 -8.03
C LYS A 620 32.96 14.72 -6.58
N THR A 621 32.66 15.58 -5.60
CA THR A 621 32.65 15.20 -4.17
C THR A 621 31.34 15.55 -3.46
N LYS A 622 30.40 16.21 -4.15
CA LYS A 622 29.08 16.53 -3.62
C LYS A 622 28.27 15.28 -3.30
N LEU A 623 27.55 15.34 -2.18
CA LEU A 623 26.60 14.35 -1.73
C LEU A 623 25.18 14.94 -1.74
N HIS A 624 24.17 14.07 -1.72
CA HIS A 624 22.76 14.46 -1.77
C HIS A 624 21.94 13.52 -0.87
N ALA A 625 21.05 14.06 -0.04
CA ALA A 625 20.34 13.29 0.99
C ALA A 625 19.27 12.33 0.46
N ALA A 626 18.81 12.53 -0.78
CA ALA A 626 17.93 11.59 -1.49
C ALA A 626 18.64 10.36 -2.09
N ILE A 627 19.97 10.23 -1.94
CA ILE A 627 20.72 9.06 -2.42
C ILE A 627 21.01 8.14 -1.23
N THR A 628 20.50 6.91 -1.28
CA THR A 628 20.67 5.93 -0.20
C THR A 628 22.14 5.73 0.17
N GLY A 629 22.46 5.73 1.47
CA GLY A 629 23.81 5.52 1.99
C GLY A 629 24.68 6.79 2.05
N TYR A 630 24.12 7.97 1.73
CA TYR A 630 24.81 9.25 1.90
C TYR A 630 25.30 9.44 3.35
N GLU A 631 24.54 8.96 4.32
CA GLU A 631 24.82 9.03 5.75
C GLU A 631 26.10 8.26 6.09
N TYR A 632 26.28 7.08 5.49
CA TYR A 632 27.49 6.27 5.63
C TYR A 632 28.70 6.97 4.99
N ALA A 633 28.57 7.48 3.76
CA ALA A 633 29.66 8.19 3.09
C ALA A 633 30.09 9.43 3.87
N THR A 634 29.12 10.20 4.38
CA THR A 634 29.35 11.38 5.21
C THR A 634 30.04 11.00 6.52
N ALA A 635 29.57 9.96 7.21
CA ALA A 635 30.16 9.50 8.47
C ALA A 635 31.60 9.02 8.29
N LEU A 636 31.85 8.22 7.25
CA LEU A 636 33.16 7.67 6.96
C LEU A 636 34.18 8.79 6.75
N GLU A 637 33.82 9.75 5.90
CA GLU A 637 34.70 10.85 5.57
C GLU A 637 34.89 11.81 6.76
N LEU A 638 33.84 12.08 7.53
CA LEU A 638 33.93 12.91 8.74
C LEU A 638 34.87 12.28 9.79
N ILE A 639 34.74 10.97 10.05
CA ILE A 639 35.64 10.23 10.94
C ILE A 639 37.09 10.32 10.44
N ALA A 640 37.30 10.12 9.15
CA ALA A 640 38.64 10.20 8.56
C ALA A 640 39.24 11.60 8.69
N MET A 641 38.45 12.65 8.45
CA MET A 641 38.85 14.05 8.64
C MET A 641 39.23 14.32 10.10
N MET A 642 38.45 13.81 11.05
CA MET A 642 38.74 13.96 12.48
C MET A 642 40.03 13.25 12.88
N SER A 643 40.20 11.99 12.48
CA SER A 643 41.42 11.22 12.73
C SER A 643 42.67 11.92 12.18
N GLN A 644 42.58 12.47 10.96
CA GLN A 644 43.64 13.24 10.32
C GLN A 644 43.96 14.53 11.11
N SER A 645 42.94 15.31 11.45
CA SER A 645 43.09 16.58 12.19
C SER A 645 43.71 16.38 13.58
N LEU A 646 43.38 15.27 14.25
CA LEU A 646 43.87 14.90 15.57
C LEU A 646 45.17 14.08 15.52
N LYS A 647 45.69 13.77 14.32
CA LYS A 647 46.87 12.92 14.09
C LYS A 647 46.78 11.54 14.77
N LYS A 648 45.57 11.00 14.92
CA LYS A 648 45.31 9.71 15.62
C LYS A 648 45.63 8.48 14.79
N LYS A 649 45.57 8.58 13.45
CA LYS A 649 45.74 7.44 12.52
C LYS A 649 44.87 6.22 12.87
N SER A 650 43.63 6.47 13.32
CA SER A 650 42.68 5.43 13.73
C SER A 650 41.26 5.84 13.39
N MET A 651 40.45 4.89 12.92
CA MET A 651 39.03 5.06 12.66
C MET A 651 38.18 4.99 13.94
N ASN A 652 38.77 4.67 15.09
CA ASN A 652 38.10 4.63 16.39
C ASN A 652 37.82 6.05 16.95
N ILE A 653 36.97 6.80 16.25
CA ILE A 653 36.46 8.11 16.64
C ILE A 653 34.98 7.97 17.04
N ASN A 654 34.61 8.50 18.21
CA ASN A 654 33.23 8.50 18.68
C ASN A 654 32.52 9.84 18.39
N LEU A 655 31.19 9.86 18.52
CA LEU A 655 30.37 11.04 18.26
C LEU A 655 30.75 12.25 19.14
N ASP A 656 31.03 12.03 20.43
CA ASP A 656 31.45 13.10 21.35
C ASP A 656 32.75 13.79 20.89
N THR A 657 33.70 13.02 20.37
CA THR A 657 34.94 13.57 19.78
C THR A 657 34.64 14.41 18.55
N ILE A 658 33.74 13.94 17.68
CA ILE A 658 33.31 14.68 16.48
C ILE A 658 32.68 16.02 16.89
N LEU A 659 31.71 16.00 17.81
CA LEU A 659 30.99 17.19 18.26
C LEU A 659 31.93 18.20 18.93
N LYS A 660 32.77 17.75 19.87
CA LYS A 660 33.76 18.62 20.53
C LYS A 660 34.71 19.26 19.53
N HIS A 661 35.14 18.51 18.52
CA HIS A 661 36.03 19.06 17.49
C HIS A 661 35.30 20.08 16.61
N TRP A 662 34.10 19.74 16.13
CA TRP A 662 33.28 20.63 15.31
C TRP A 662 33.06 21.98 16.01
N LEU A 663 32.79 21.97 17.31
CA LEU A 663 32.58 23.20 18.11
C LEU A 663 33.82 24.12 18.22
N THR A 664 34.99 23.66 17.78
CA THR A 664 36.24 24.45 17.76
C THR A 664 36.62 24.96 16.38
N ARG A 665 35.80 24.69 15.36
CA ARG A 665 36.14 24.89 13.94
C ARG A 665 35.31 25.98 13.29
N ASP A 666 35.96 26.73 12.40
CA ASP A 666 35.26 27.73 11.59
C ASP A 666 34.25 27.06 10.65
N SER A 667 33.20 27.79 10.28
CA SER A 667 32.11 27.28 9.45
C SER A 667 32.54 26.85 8.04
N HIS A 668 33.68 27.32 7.53
CA HIS A 668 34.20 26.85 6.24
C HIS A 668 34.87 25.47 6.30
N THR A 669 35.14 24.96 7.51
CA THR A 669 35.86 23.70 7.73
C THR A 669 34.96 22.55 8.19
N VAL A 670 33.65 22.78 8.17
CA VAL A 670 32.60 21.82 8.55
C VAL A 670 31.67 21.59 7.37
N ILE A 671 30.62 20.77 7.54
CA ILE A 671 29.73 20.39 6.44
C ILE A 671 28.97 21.60 5.92
N GLU A 672 29.20 21.94 4.65
CA GLU A 672 28.52 23.01 3.93
C GLU A 672 27.35 22.42 3.14
N ALA A 673 26.16 23.02 3.31
CA ALA A 673 24.95 22.65 2.58
C ALA A 673 24.52 23.78 1.64
N HIS A 674 24.32 23.42 0.38
CA HIS A 674 23.80 24.27 -0.68
C HIS A 674 22.33 23.90 -0.92
N LEU A 675 21.43 24.77 -0.47
CA LEU A 675 20.00 24.55 -0.52
C LEU A 675 19.39 25.18 -1.80
N PRO A 676 18.11 24.89 -2.11
CA PRO A 676 17.45 25.44 -3.31
C PRO A 676 17.53 26.97 -3.39
N GLN A 677 17.49 27.52 -4.60
CA GLN A 677 17.66 28.95 -4.85
C GLN A 677 16.67 29.83 -4.07
N LEU A 678 15.45 29.32 -3.86
CA LEU A 678 14.37 29.96 -3.12
C LEU A 678 13.79 28.98 -2.11
N ILE A 679 13.81 29.36 -0.83
CA ILE A 679 13.28 28.55 0.26
C ILE A 679 12.15 29.32 0.94
N PRO A 680 10.89 28.89 0.81
CA PRO A 680 9.76 29.52 1.47
C PRO A 680 9.86 29.48 2.99
N LEU A 681 9.20 30.44 3.64
CA LEU A 681 9.20 30.56 5.11
C LEU A 681 8.68 29.30 5.84
N ASP A 682 7.85 28.48 5.19
CA ASP A 682 7.32 27.25 5.78
C ASP A 682 8.38 26.16 5.98
N TYR A 683 9.52 26.28 5.30
CA TYR A 683 10.68 25.41 5.51
C TYR A 683 11.60 25.90 6.63
N ILE A 684 11.34 27.07 7.22
CA ILE A 684 12.01 27.49 8.45
C ILE A 684 11.38 26.75 9.62
N ASP A 685 12.19 25.97 10.31
CA ASP A 685 11.78 25.18 11.46
C ASP A 685 11.85 25.99 12.75
N HIS A 686 12.94 26.75 12.95
CA HIS A 686 13.12 27.60 14.12
C HIS A 686 14.00 28.83 13.83
N ILE A 687 13.77 29.93 14.55
CA ILE A 687 14.58 31.16 14.48
C ILE A 687 15.15 31.49 15.85
N TYR A 688 16.43 31.87 15.91
CA TYR A 688 17.05 32.45 17.11
C TYR A 688 17.51 33.88 16.83
N MET A 689 17.19 34.79 17.74
CA MET A 689 17.69 36.16 17.76
C MET A 689 17.69 36.72 19.18
N SER A 690 18.45 37.79 19.41
CA SER A 690 18.30 38.57 20.64
C SER A 690 17.05 39.46 20.60
N GLN A 691 16.56 39.81 21.78
CA GLN A 691 15.42 40.69 21.97
C GLN A 691 15.67 42.07 21.35
N ASN A 692 16.87 42.63 21.51
CA ASN A 692 17.21 43.92 20.93
C ASN A 692 17.31 43.90 19.39
N ILE A 693 17.70 42.78 18.77
CA ILE A 693 17.61 42.60 17.32
C ILE A 693 16.14 42.60 16.90
N PHE A 694 15.30 41.81 17.57
CA PHE A 694 13.86 41.74 17.29
C PHE A 694 13.21 43.12 17.40
N ASP A 695 13.48 43.86 18.47
CA ASP A 695 12.91 45.19 18.71
C ASP A 695 13.37 46.25 17.71
N SER A 696 14.51 46.03 17.06
CA SER A 696 15.02 46.89 16.00
C SER A 696 14.37 46.66 14.62
N LEU A 697 13.61 45.57 14.45
CA LEU A 697 12.85 45.30 13.23
C LEU A 697 11.63 46.23 13.13
N SER A 698 11.15 46.49 11.91
CA SER A 698 9.94 47.30 11.73
C SER A 698 8.72 46.68 12.41
N THR A 699 7.76 47.52 12.79
CA THR A 699 6.54 47.10 13.50
C THR A 699 5.73 46.05 12.73
N ASN A 700 5.66 46.17 11.40
CA ASN A 700 4.99 45.19 10.55
C ASN A 700 5.71 43.84 10.58
N THR A 701 7.04 43.85 10.45
CA THR A 701 7.88 42.65 10.53
C THR A 701 7.72 41.94 11.87
N ARG A 702 7.72 42.67 12.99
CA ARG A 702 7.51 42.08 14.33
C ARG A 702 6.15 41.38 14.45
N LYS A 703 5.07 42.05 14.02
CA LYS A 703 3.73 41.44 13.99
C LYS A 703 3.68 40.20 13.12
N PHE A 704 4.29 40.25 11.94
CA PHE A 704 4.35 39.11 11.03
C PHE A 704 5.10 37.93 11.66
N ILE A 705 6.24 38.16 12.32
CA ILE A 705 6.99 37.10 13.02
C ILE A 705 6.13 36.44 14.11
N ASP A 706 5.46 37.24 14.94
CA ASP A 706 4.66 36.72 16.05
C ASP A 706 3.44 35.91 15.56
N VAL A 707 2.93 36.19 14.37
CA VAL A 707 1.87 35.42 13.72
C VAL A 707 2.41 34.16 13.02
N THR A 708 3.40 34.33 12.15
CA THR A 708 3.92 33.27 11.26
C THR A 708 4.77 32.23 12.00
N PHE A 709 5.59 32.67 12.95
CA PHE A 709 6.54 31.83 13.68
C PHE A 709 6.18 31.63 15.16
N LYS A 710 4.90 31.75 15.52
CA LYS A 710 4.42 31.49 16.89
C LYS A 710 4.90 30.11 17.38
N GLY A 711 5.68 30.10 18.47
CA GLY A 711 6.26 28.87 19.04
C GLY A 711 7.47 28.30 18.29
N ARG A 712 7.96 28.96 17.24
CA ARG A 712 9.12 28.60 16.40
C ARG A 712 10.21 29.68 16.41
N ILE A 713 10.19 30.57 17.39
CA ILE A 713 11.19 31.62 17.58
C ILE A 713 11.64 31.66 19.04
N THR A 714 12.95 31.75 19.25
CA THR A 714 13.55 32.01 20.57
C THR A 714 14.17 33.40 20.56
N LYS A 715 13.59 34.29 21.37
CA LYS A 715 14.12 35.64 21.64
C LYS A 715 14.92 35.57 22.92
N THR A 716 16.22 35.88 22.87
CA THR A 716 17.11 35.81 24.04
C THR A 716 17.35 37.21 24.63
N SER A 717 17.68 37.29 25.93
CA SER A 717 17.91 38.57 26.61
C SER A 717 19.29 39.19 26.35
N HIS A 718 20.13 38.59 25.51
CA HIS A 718 21.48 39.09 25.22
C HIS A 718 21.41 40.42 24.45
N GLU A 719 22.14 41.46 24.87
CA GLU A 719 22.15 42.76 24.19
C GLU A 719 23.31 42.84 23.17
N ILE A 720 23.02 42.53 21.91
CA ILE A 720 24.03 42.50 20.84
C ILE A 720 24.21 43.89 20.22
N GLU A 721 25.44 44.39 20.14
CA GLU A 721 25.77 45.64 19.44
C GLU A 721 25.39 45.56 17.94
N LEU A 722 24.40 46.33 17.48
CA LEU A 722 23.78 46.15 16.15
C LEU A 722 24.67 46.61 14.98
N ASP A 723 25.50 47.64 15.17
CA ASP A 723 26.25 48.29 14.07
C ASP A 723 27.74 47.91 14.04
N ARG A 724 28.18 46.99 14.91
CA ARG A 724 29.57 46.56 14.97
C ARG A 724 29.83 45.45 13.95
N PHE A 725 30.73 45.72 13.01
CA PHE A 725 31.30 44.71 12.12
C PHE A 725 32.18 43.76 12.93
N GLU A 726 31.90 42.45 12.85
CA GLU A 726 32.75 41.42 13.44
C GLU A 726 34.02 41.23 12.59
N GLY A 727 35.14 40.97 13.27
CA GLY A 727 36.46 40.78 12.67
C GLY A 727 36.58 39.58 11.69
N PRO A 728 37.81 39.15 11.38
CA PRO A 728 38.05 38.14 10.35
C PRO A 728 37.51 36.75 10.73
N PHE A 729 37.48 35.83 9.77
CA PHE A 729 36.92 34.48 9.91
C PHE A 729 37.37 33.73 11.18
N GLY A 730 36.44 33.10 11.88
CA GLY A 730 36.72 32.27 13.05
C GLY A 730 35.47 31.71 13.73
N PRO A 731 35.65 30.71 14.62
CA PRO A 731 34.54 30.06 15.33
C PRO A 731 33.98 30.87 16.51
N LYS A 732 34.72 31.88 16.99
CA LYS A 732 34.34 32.69 18.16
C LYS A 732 34.26 34.16 17.78
N PRO A 733 33.19 34.87 18.14
CA PRO A 733 33.10 36.31 17.98
C PRO A 733 34.04 37.05 18.93
N ASP A 734 34.33 38.32 18.62
CA ASP A 734 35.24 39.16 19.42
C ASP A 734 34.58 39.66 20.72
N SER A 735 33.24 39.72 20.76
CA SER A 735 32.47 40.20 21.92
C SER A 735 32.04 39.08 22.84
N LYS A 736 32.29 39.23 24.15
CA LYS A 736 31.87 38.27 25.19
C LYS A 736 30.36 37.98 25.16
N ILE A 737 29.53 39.01 24.99
CA ILE A 737 28.07 38.86 24.95
C ILE A 737 27.65 38.04 23.73
N ARG A 738 28.31 38.24 22.58
CA ARG A 738 28.05 37.45 21.37
C ARG A 738 28.55 36.02 21.50
N ILE A 739 29.64 35.77 22.23
CA ILE A 739 30.08 34.41 22.59
C ILE A 739 28.99 33.72 23.41
N GLU A 740 28.52 34.36 24.48
CA GLU A 740 27.48 33.82 25.36
C GLU A 740 26.17 33.54 24.58
N TYR A 741 25.76 34.46 23.72
CA TYR A 741 24.61 34.27 22.83
C TYR A 741 24.80 33.10 21.86
N GLN A 742 25.94 33.04 21.16
CA GLN A 742 26.24 31.95 20.23
C GLN A 742 26.24 30.61 20.95
N ASP A 743 26.94 30.51 22.09
CA ASP A 743 27.03 29.28 22.88
C ASP A 743 25.65 28.82 23.37
N PHE A 744 24.77 29.74 23.78
CA PHE A 744 23.39 29.44 24.11
C PHE A 744 22.63 28.81 22.92
N VAL A 745 22.68 29.46 21.75
CA VAL A 745 21.97 28.97 20.54
C VAL A 745 22.50 27.61 20.11
N ILE A 746 23.82 27.44 20.09
CA ILE A 746 24.45 26.18 19.69
C ILE A 746 24.11 25.04 20.66
N LYS A 747 24.11 25.32 21.97
CA LYS A 747 23.71 24.33 22.97
C LYS A 747 22.27 23.87 22.77
N ASP A 748 21.33 24.81 22.58
CA ASP A 748 19.91 24.49 22.35
C ASP A 748 19.71 23.69 21.04
N ILE A 749 20.43 24.04 19.97
CA ILE A 749 20.39 23.29 18.70
C ILE A 749 20.87 21.84 18.90
N ILE A 750 21.99 21.63 19.61
CA ILE A 750 22.53 20.29 19.88
C ILE A 750 21.60 19.47 20.77
N GLU A 751 21.03 20.08 21.81
CA GLU A 751 20.04 19.42 22.69
C GLU A 751 18.80 18.99 21.90
N LYS A 752 18.31 19.84 20.98
CA LYS A 752 17.18 19.51 20.09
C LYS A 752 17.48 18.35 19.14
N TYR A 753 18.72 18.20 18.64
CA TYR A 753 19.09 17.04 17.83
C TYR A 753 18.94 15.73 18.61
N GLY A 754 19.31 15.71 19.90
CA GLY A 754 19.14 14.54 20.76
C GLY A 754 17.69 14.23 21.13
N GLN A 755 16.77 15.20 21.07
CA GLN A 755 15.34 15.00 21.37
C GLN A 755 14.50 14.59 20.16
N ARG A 756 14.94 14.93 18.94
CA ARG A 756 14.18 14.69 17.70
C ARG A 756 14.09 13.22 17.28
N ASP A 757 14.90 12.33 17.84
CA ASP A 757 14.76 10.88 17.71
C ASP A 757 13.36 10.37 18.12
N ILE A 758 12.61 11.15 18.93
CA ILE A 758 11.30 10.78 19.47
C ILE A 758 10.12 11.23 18.56
N HIS A 759 10.35 12.12 17.59
CA HIS A 759 9.29 12.80 16.82
C HIS A 759 9.40 12.65 15.30
N SER A 760 10.19 11.68 14.83
CA SER A 760 10.37 11.39 13.40
C SER A 760 9.05 11.11 12.67
N ILE A 761 9.01 11.53 11.41
CA ILE A 761 8.00 11.18 10.40
C ILE A 761 7.78 9.65 10.42
N SER A 762 6.56 9.19 10.13
CA SER A 762 6.15 7.76 10.11
C SER A 762 7.19 6.84 9.48
N ARG A 763 7.83 7.35 8.43
CA ARG A 763 9.07 6.84 7.85
C ARG A 763 10.07 7.99 7.75
N PRO A 764 11.36 7.75 8.04
CA PRO A 764 12.41 8.67 7.61
C PRO A 764 12.25 8.96 6.12
N ILE A 765 12.42 10.22 5.72
CA ILE A 765 12.43 10.55 4.31
C ILE A 765 13.68 9.91 3.71
N GLN A 766 13.48 9.07 2.69
CA GLN A 766 14.54 8.33 2.04
C GLN A 766 14.72 8.74 0.57
N GLY A 767 13.73 9.39 -0.02
CA GLY A 767 13.74 9.78 -1.43
C GLY A 767 13.72 11.28 -1.65
N THR A 768 13.44 11.68 -2.89
CA THR A 768 13.36 13.09 -3.28
C THR A 768 12.08 13.75 -2.76
N ILE A 769 12.17 15.02 -2.38
CA ILE A 769 11.03 15.88 -2.02
C ILE A 769 10.96 17.07 -2.97
N ILE A 770 9.83 17.29 -3.61
CA ILE A 770 9.61 18.42 -4.51
C ILE A 770 8.19 18.94 -4.39
N THR A 771 8.01 20.24 -4.50
CA THR A 771 6.69 20.87 -4.64
C THR A 771 6.57 21.40 -6.05
N ILE A 772 5.67 20.82 -6.84
CA ILE A 772 5.55 21.12 -8.26
C ILE A 772 4.49 22.20 -8.46
N PRO A 773 4.79 23.33 -9.12
CA PRO A 773 3.78 24.33 -9.46
C PRO A 773 2.80 23.79 -10.51
N SER A 774 1.56 24.32 -10.51
CA SER A 774 0.61 24.02 -11.59
C SER A 774 1.16 24.53 -12.92
N SER A 775 1.21 23.66 -13.93
CA SER A 775 1.71 24.03 -15.26
C SER A 775 0.86 23.48 -16.39
N ASP A 776 -0.35 22.97 -16.13
CA ASP A 776 -1.14 22.23 -17.13
C ASP A 776 -0.29 21.14 -17.83
N LEU A 777 0.65 20.54 -17.08
CA LEU A 777 1.59 19.52 -17.54
C LEU A 777 2.59 19.99 -18.63
N THR A 778 2.83 21.29 -18.76
CA THR A 778 3.85 21.83 -19.68
C THR A 778 5.26 21.79 -19.11
N ASP A 779 5.41 21.89 -17.79
CA ASP A 779 6.72 21.79 -17.13
C ASP A 779 7.00 20.37 -16.69
N HIS A 780 8.25 19.91 -16.83
CA HIS A 780 8.70 18.58 -16.46
C HIS A 780 9.97 18.67 -15.62
N TYR A 781 9.88 18.22 -14.38
CA TYR A 781 10.92 18.35 -13.37
C TYR A 781 11.65 17.01 -13.21
N VAL A 782 12.93 16.96 -13.58
CA VAL A 782 13.77 15.76 -13.48
C VAL A 782 14.18 15.45 -12.04
N LEU A 783 14.28 14.17 -11.69
CA LEU A 783 14.82 13.73 -10.41
C LEU A 783 16.37 13.77 -10.40
N PRO A 784 17.00 13.96 -9.23
CA PRO A 784 18.47 13.99 -9.10
C PRO A 784 19.12 12.60 -9.28
N ILE A 785 18.31 11.54 -9.38
CA ILE A 785 18.76 10.17 -9.62
C ILE A 785 18.09 9.59 -10.87
N THR A 786 18.91 9.05 -11.77
CA THR A 786 18.45 8.28 -12.94
C THR A 786 18.27 6.80 -12.60
N ILE A 787 17.51 6.08 -13.43
CA ILE A 787 17.31 4.63 -13.28
C ILE A 787 18.64 3.88 -13.37
N SER A 788 19.54 4.29 -14.26
CA SER A 788 20.87 3.68 -14.39
C SER A 788 21.75 3.91 -13.15
N GLN A 789 21.70 5.10 -12.56
CA GLN A 789 22.40 5.40 -11.31
C GLN A 789 21.83 4.59 -10.14
N ALA A 790 20.50 4.48 -10.02
CA ALA A 790 19.87 3.64 -9.01
C ALA A 790 20.27 2.15 -9.18
N TYR A 791 20.34 1.66 -10.42
CA TYR A 791 20.76 0.29 -10.71
C TYR A 791 22.21 0.04 -10.33
N LYS A 792 23.08 1.01 -10.61
CA LYS A 792 24.49 0.95 -10.23
C LYS A 792 24.65 0.90 -8.71
N GLN A 793 23.89 1.71 -7.97
CA GLN A 793 23.87 1.65 -6.51
C GLN A 793 23.43 0.25 -6.04
N TYR A 794 22.34 -0.29 -6.59
CA TYR A 794 21.89 -1.64 -6.30
C TYR A 794 22.97 -2.71 -6.57
N LYS A 795 23.68 -2.64 -7.71
CA LYS A 795 24.77 -3.58 -8.03
C LYS A 795 25.95 -3.54 -7.06
N VAL A 796 26.19 -2.40 -6.38
CA VAL A 796 27.23 -2.31 -5.34
C VAL A 796 26.83 -3.15 -4.13
N ASP A 797 25.56 -3.11 -3.74
CA ASP A 797 25.04 -3.84 -2.58
C ASP A 797 24.77 -5.33 -2.90
N TYR A 798 24.52 -5.64 -4.17
CA TYR A 798 24.16 -6.97 -4.67
C TYR A 798 25.08 -7.44 -5.81
N SER A 799 26.40 -7.52 -5.53
CA SER A 799 27.45 -7.80 -6.53
C SER A 799 27.31 -9.12 -7.29
N ASN A 800 26.51 -10.06 -6.79
CA ASN A 800 26.34 -11.41 -7.35
C ASN A 800 25.17 -11.53 -8.34
N VAL A 801 24.39 -10.46 -8.54
CA VAL A 801 23.24 -10.50 -9.46
C VAL A 801 23.74 -10.27 -10.89
N SER A 802 23.72 -11.33 -11.69
CA SER A 802 24.25 -11.36 -13.06
C SER A 802 23.21 -10.99 -14.13
N SER A 803 21.93 -10.96 -13.79
CA SER A 803 20.86 -10.68 -14.74
C SER A 803 20.60 -9.18 -14.84
N ASP A 804 20.63 -8.62 -16.05
CA ASP A 804 20.14 -7.26 -16.32
C ASP A 804 18.60 -7.19 -16.48
N ASP A 805 17.92 -8.33 -16.33
CA ASP A 805 16.47 -8.48 -16.45
C ASP A 805 15.75 -8.44 -15.08
N ILE A 806 16.16 -7.52 -14.21
CA ILE A 806 15.53 -7.32 -12.90
C ILE A 806 14.42 -6.28 -13.06
N PRO A 807 13.20 -6.53 -12.55
CA PRO A 807 12.19 -5.50 -12.48
C PRO A 807 12.64 -4.37 -11.57
N PHE A 808 12.16 -3.15 -11.83
CA PHE A 808 12.38 -2.03 -10.93
C PHE A 808 11.07 -1.37 -10.55
N TYR A 809 11.10 -0.70 -9.41
CA TYR A 809 9.96 -0.11 -8.75
C TYR A 809 10.25 1.37 -8.51
N ILE A 810 9.27 2.21 -8.83
CA ILE A 810 9.30 3.62 -8.45
C ILE A 810 8.19 3.82 -7.43
N TYR A 811 8.56 4.24 -6.22
CA TYR A 811 7.62 4.63 -5.18
C TYR A 811 7.62 6.14 -5.06
N TRP A 812 6.45 6.73 -4.80
CA TRP A 812 6.32 8.14 -4.44
C TRP A 812 5.07 8.37 -3.61
N GLN A 813 5.09 9.45 -2.85
CA GLN A 813 3.98 9.92 -2.06
C GLN A 813 3.48 11.25 -2.59
N VAL A 814 2.18 11.35 -2.82
CA VAL A 814 1.55 12.59 -3.31
C VAL A 814 0.19 12.82 -2.64
N MET A 815 -0.18 14.09 -2.48
CA MET A 815 -1.51 14.49 -2.01
C MET A 815 -2.36 15.05 -3.15
N ASN A 816 -3.67 14.83 -3.09
CA ASN A 816 -4.67 15.32 -4.03
C ASN A 816 -4.55 14.87 -5.50
N GLY A 817 -3.50 14.12 -5.89
CA GLY A 817 -3.32 13.68 -7.27
C GLY A 817 -3.11 14.82 -8.25
N ASP A 818 -3.55 14.65 -9.49
CA ASP A 818 -3.42 15.59 -10.63
C ASP A 818 -1.97 15.80 -11.12
N MET A 819 -1.19 14.72 -11.08
CA MET A 819 0.21 14.71 -11.45
C MET A 819 0.55 13.66 -12.49
N MET A 820 1.67 13.88 -13.18
CA MET A 820 2.24 12.95 -14.15
C MET A 820 3.65 12.56 -13.73
N LEU A 821 3.92 11.26 -13.74
CA LEU A 821 5.26 10.68 -13.66
C LEU A 821 5.64 10.16 -15.05
N THR A 822 6.72 10.69 -15.61
CA THR A 822 7.13 10.45 -17.00
C THR A 822 8.54 9.87 -17.05
N LEU A 823 8.69 8.66 -17.60
CA LEU A 823 9.98 8.03 -17.83
C LEU A 823 10.39 8.20 -19.28
N SER A 824 11.66 8.53 -19.51
CA SER A 824 12.19 8.73 -20.86
C SER A 824 13.64 8.28 -20.99
N ASN A 825 14.09 8.07 -22.22
CA ASN A 825 15.48 7.70 -22.53
C ASN A 825 16.45 8.90 -22.48
N GLU A 826 15.96 10.10 -22.77
CA GLU A 826 16.69 11.37 -22.62
C GLU A 826 15.90 12.37 -21.77
N GLN A 827 16.58 13.38 -21.21
CA GLN A 827 15.92 14.42 -20.42
C GLN A 827 14.94 15.23 -21.29
N ILE A 828 13.74 15.49 -20.76
CA ILE A 828 12.73 16.32 -21.44
C ILE A 828 13.20 17.77 -21.45
N ASN A 829 13.25 18.38 -22.62
CA ASN A 829 13.60 19.77 -22.82
C ASN A 829 12.42 20.54 -23.42
N THR A 830 11.77 21.37 -22.61
CA THR A 830 10.61 22.17 -23.02
C THR A 830 10.93 23.19 -24.12
N GLY A 831 12.20 23.59 -24.26
CA GLY A 831 12.67 24.56 -25.26
C GLY A 831 13.13 23.94 -26.59
N LYS A 832 13.12 22.61 -26.73
CA LYS A 832 13.57 21.91 -27.94
C LYS A 832 12.53 20.93 -28.44
N GLN A 833 12.36 20.84 -29.75
CA GLN A 833 11.55 19.76 -30.32
C GLN A 833 12.30 18.43 -30.21
N GLN A 834 11.71 17.47 -29.50
CA GLN A 834 12.20 16.09 -29.39
C GLN A 834 11.18 15.13 -30.01
N PRO A 835 11.02 15.10 -31.35
CA PRO A 835 9.94 14.37 -32.01
C PRO A 835 10.04 12.84 -31.84
N ASN A 836 11.25 12.33 -31.58
CA ASN A 836 11.54 10.92 -31.38
C ASN A 836 11.51 10.50 -29.90
N LEU A 837 11.27 11.44 -28.98
CA LEU A 837 11.17 11.15 -27.56
C LEU A 837 9.92 10.31 -27.28
N ARG A 838 10.15 9.06 -26.92
CA ARG A 838 9.11 8.13 -26.46
C ARG A 838 9.20 8.02 -24.95
N CYS A 839 8.07 8.17 -24.28
CA CYS A 839 7.97 8.14 -22.84
C CYS A 839 6.96 7.10 -22.37
N LEU A 840 7.24 6.52 -21.21
CA LEU A 840 6.21 5.92 -20.37
C LEU A 840 5.59 7.04 -19.54
N ILE A 841 4.28 7.22 -19.65
CA ILE A 841 3.53 8.23 -18.91
C ILE A 841 2.60 7.51 -17.93
N SER A 842 2.73 7.85 -16.66
CA SER A 842 1.84 7.47 -15.58
C SER A 842 1.14 8.73 -15.06
N TYR A 843 -0.14 8.89 -15.36
CA TYR A 843 -0.94 10.01 -14.87
C TYR A 843 -1.87 9.55 -13.75
N ILE A 844 -1.82 10.27 -12.64
CA ILE A 844 -2.75 10.09 -11.52
C ILE A 844 -3.74 11.26 -11.56
N ALA A 845 -5.03 10.94 -11.66
CA ALA A 845 -6.10 11.92 -11.66
C ALA A 845 -6.16 12.75 -10.38
N GLU A 846 -6.83 13.91 -10.44
CA GLU A 846 -7.18 14.67 -9.24
C GLU A 846 -8.07 13.86 -8.29
N LYS A 847 -8.00 14.14 -6.99
CA LYS A 847 -8.86 13.48 -6.01
C LYS A 847 -10.34 13.67 -6.37
N PRO A 848 -11.18 12.63 -6.18
CA PRO A 848 -12.61 12.72 -6.45
C PRO A 848 -13.28 13.76 -5.54
N SER A 849 -14.35 14.38 -6.05
CA SER A 849 -15.19 15.28 -5.24
C SER A 849 -15.97 14.47 -4.21
N THR A 850 -15.92 14.88 -2.95
CA THR A 850 -16.72 14.29 -1.85
C THR A 850 -18.07 14.99 -1.65
N LYS A 851 -18.37 16.04 -2.43
CA LYS A 851 -19.59 16.84 -2.28
C LYS A 851 -20.84 16.19 -2.91
N ASP A 852 -20.64 15.25 -3.81
CA ASP A 852 -21.73 14.52 -4.48
C ASP A 852 -21.95 13.17 -3.79
N PHE A 853 -23.21 12.73 -3.69
CA PHE A 853 -23.55 11.39 -3.22
C PHE A 853 -23.13 10.31 -4.23
N HIS A 854 -22.95 10.67 -5.50
CA HIS A 854 -22.42 9.79 -6.53
C HIS A 854 -20.90 9.94 -6.66
N TYR A 855 -20.20 8.81 -6.53
CA TYR A 855 -18.76 8.77 -6.74
C TYR A 855 -18.42 9.03 -8.20
N HIS A 856 -17.61 10.05 -8.44
CA HIS A 856 -17.05 10.36 -9.75
C HIS A 856 -15.56 10.68 -9.62
N GLU A 857 -14.76 10.04 -10.47
CA GLU A 857 -13.32 10.22 -10.55
C GLU A 857 -12.89 10.40 -12.01
N ASN A 858 -11.93 11.29 -12.24
CA ASN A 858 -11.27 11.41 -13.54
C ASN A 858 -10.37 10.19 -13.82
N GLU A 859 -10.03 9.96 -15.08
CA GLU A 859 -9.25 8.78 -15.46
C GLU A 859 -7.78 8.89 -15.04
N SER A 860 -7.33 7.97 -14.19
CA SER A 860 -5.90 7.66 -14.02
C SER A 860 -5.47 6.67 -15.10
N TYR A 861 -4.26 6.79 -15.65
CA TYR A 861 -3.88 5.97 -16.82
C TYR A 861 -2.37 5.73 -16.98
N LEU A 862 -2.07 4.69 -17.77
CA LEU A 862 -0.75 4.40 -18.36
C LEU A 862 -0.79 4.64 -19.87
N TYR A 863 0.25 5.29 -20.40
CA TYR A 863 0.35 5.64 -21.81
C TYR A 863 1.80 5.60 -22.33
N ASN A 864 1.99 5.20 -23.58
CA ASN A 864 3.26 5.30 -24.30
C ASN A 864 3.17 6.40 -25.38
N GLY A 865 3.80 7.55 -25.14
CA GLY A 865 3.70 8.68 -26.04
C GLY A 865 4.71 9.78 -25.78
N ARG A 866 4.34 11.01 -26.12
CA ARG A 866 5.14 12.22 -25.91
C ARG A 866 4.69 12.93 -24.61
N PRO A 867 5.59 13.65 -23.93
CA PRO A 867 5.33 14.22 -22.61
C PRO A 867 4.15 15.19 -22.55
N PHE A 868 3.88 15.94 -23.63
CA PHE A 868 2.87 17.00 -23.66
C PHE A 868 1.52 16.58 -24.25
N GLN A 869 1.17 15.28 -24.20
CA GLN A 869 -0.02 14.74 -24.88
C GLN A 869 -1.24 14.51 -23.97
N HIS A 870 -1.24 15.00 -22.73
CA HIS A 870 -2.34 14.75 -21.79
C HIS A 870 -3.74 15.11 -22.33
N GLU A 871 -3.89 16.29 -22.96
CA GLU A 871 -5.19 16.70 -23.56
C GLU A 871 -5.61 15.78 -24.73
N PHE A 872 -4.65 15.35 -25.54
CA PHE A 872 -4.90 14.41 -26.64
C PHE A 872 -5.34 13.02 -26.11
N VAL A 873 -4.72 12.58 -25.01
CA VAL A 873 -4.98 11.29 -24.37
C VAL A 873 -6.35 11.29 -23.70
N THR A 874 -6.71 12.36 -22.99
CA THR A 874 -8.00 12.49 -22.30
C THR A 874 -9.18 12.74 -23.25
N SER A 875 -8.96 13.38 -24.40
CA SER A 875 -9.99 13.57 -25.44
C SER A 875 -10.14 12.39 -26.40
N GLY A 876 -9.17 11.46 -26.43
CA GLY A 876 -9.14 10.31 -27.34
C GLY A 876 -9.34 8.96 -26.63
N ALA A 877 -9.58 7.90 -27.40
CA ALA A 877 -9.72 6.52 -26.88
C ALA A 877 -8.38 5.74 -26.81
N LYS A 878 -7.21 6.40 -26.86
CA LYS A 878 -5.90 5.77 -27.07
C LYS A 878 -5.07 5.59 -25.79
N ASN A 879 -5.66 5.13 -24.70
CA ASN A 879 -4.92 4.85 -23.46
C ASN A 879 -4.52 3.39 -23.45
N ALA A 880 -3.30 3.07 -22.99
CA ALA A 880 -2.84 1.68 -22.93
C ALA A 880 -3.57 0.91 -21.80
N ALA A 881 -3.80 1.58 -20.68
CA ALA A 881 -4.67 1.14 -19.59
C ALA A 881 -5.17 2.34 -18.77
N LYS A 882 -6.37 2.25 -18.18
CA LYS A 882 -6.97 3.34 -17.39
C LYS A 882 -7.96 2.85 -16.34
N SER A 883 -8.20 3.65 -15.31
CA SER A 883 -9.21 3.40 -14.26
C SER A 883 -9.95 4.68 -13.87
N ARG A 884 -11.24 4.54 -13.50
CA ARG A 884 -12.12 5.59 -12.93
C ARG A 884 -12.54 5.27 -11.49
N CYS A 885 -11.85 4.33 -10.86
CA CYS A 885 -12.08 3.90 -9.48
C CYS A 885 -10.76 3.80 -8.71
N PHE A 886 -9.72 4.48 -9.18
CA PHE A 886 -8.39 4.42 -8.59
C PHE A 886 -8.33 5.05 -7.20
N TYR A 887 -9.27 5.93 -6.82
CA TYR A 887 -9.34 6.51 -5.46
C TYR A 887 -10.41 5.91 -4.55
N ILE A 888 -11.20 4.93 -5.02
CA ILE A 888 -12.24 4.32 -4.20
C ILE A 888 -11.64 3.75 -2.91
N GLY A 889 -12.22 4.07 -1.76
CA GLY A 889 -11.74 3.64 -0.44
C GLY A 889 -10.35 4.15 -0.02
N CYS A 890 -9.73 5.06 -0.76
CA CYS A 890 -8.44 5.64 -0.38
C CYS A 890 -8.60 6.81 0.60
N ASN A 891 -7.67 6.95 1.55
CA ASN A 891 -7.52 8.13 2.40
C ASN A 891 -6.86 9.26 1.61
N THR A 892 -7.64 9.97 0.79
CA THR A 892 -7.17 11.12 -0.01
C THR A 892 -6.89 12.40 0.78
N ASP A 893 -7.09 12.37 2.11
CA ASP A 893 -6.75 13.45 3.06
C ASP A 893 -5.29 13.43 3.54
N ASP A 894 -4.54 12.38 3.16
CA ASP A 894 -3.17 12.12 3.57
C ASP A 894 -2.29 11.89 2.32
N PHE A 895 -0.96 11.81 2.52
CA PHE A 895 -0.06 11.36 1.47
C PHE A 895 -0.41 9.94 1.04
N MET A 896 -0.76 9.79 -0.23
CA MET A 896 -0.98 8.50 -0.84
C MET A 896 0.33 8.00 -1.42
N THR A 897 0.71 6.77 -1.06
CA THR A 897 1.87 6.10 -1.64
C THR A 897 1.43 5.35 -2.89
N PHE A 898 2.15 5.56 -3.99
CA PHE A 898 1.97 4.84 -5.25
C PHE A 898 3.19 4.00 -5.56
N CYS A 899 2.99 2.95 -6.34
CA CYS A 899 4.03 2.06 -6.83
C CYS A 899 3.86 1.89 -8.35
N LEU A 900 4.93 2.20 -9.10
CA LEU A 900 5.05 1.85 -10.51
C LEU A 900 6.06 0.72 -10.65
N GLU A 901 5.58 -0.49 -10.93
CA GLU A 901 6.38 -1.68 -11.18
C GLU A 901 6.63 -1.84 -12.68
N ILE A 902 7.89 -2.04 -13.06
CA ILE A 902 8.32 -2.12 -14.46
C ILE A 902 9.13 -3.41 -14.66
N GLN A 903 8.57 -4.32 -15.46
CA GLN A 903 9.16 -5.61 -15.81
C GLN A 903 9.71 -5.56 -17.23
N ARG A 904 11.04 -5.49 -17.35
CA ARG A 904 11.73 -5.24 -18.63
C ARG A 904 11.61 -6.39 -19.63
N SER A 905 11.74 -7.65 -19.20
CA SER A 905 11.60 -8.81 -20.10
C SER A 905 10.21 -8.98 -20.67
N THR A 906 9.19 -8.82 -19.84
CA THR A 906 7.80 -9.05 -20.24
C THR A 906 7.18 -7.84 -20.93
N GLY A 907 7.81 -6.66 -20.81
CA GLY A 907 7.23 -5.39 -21.26
C GLY A 907 6.10 -4.89 -20.36
N LYS A 908 5.88 -5.52 -19.19
CA LYS A 908 4.74 -5.23 -18.31
C LYS A 908 5.02 -4.05 -17.40
N VAL A 909 4.04 -3.16 -17.30
CA VAL A 909 4.03 -2.02 -16.38
C VAL A 909 2.77 -2.09 -15.53
N ILE A 910 2.89 -1.89 -14.22
CA ILE A 910 1.79 -1.93 -13.27
C ILE A 910 1.85 -0.70 -12.37
N LEU A 911 0.79 0.10 -12.38
CA LEU A 911 0.57 1.19 -11.44
C LEU A 911 -0.44 0.73 -10.37
N SER A 912 -0.08 0.87 -9.10
CA SER A 912 -0.91 0.47 -7.97
C SER A 912 -0.71 1.37 -6.75
N HIS A 913 -1.63 1.26 -5.79
CA HIS A 913 -1.43 1.83 -4.45
C HIS A 913 -0.43 1.01 -3.65
N ALA A 914 0.29 1.72 -2.78
CA ALA A 914 1.12 1.17 -1.72
C ALA A 914 0.74 1.89 -0.40
N GLY A 915 1.33 1.45 0.70
CA GLY A 915 1.06 1.98 2.04
C GLY A 915 -0.37 1.65 2.51
N PRO A 916 -0.93 2.40 3.47
CA PRO A 916 -2.20 2.03 4.12
C PRO A 916 -3.40 1.96 3.17
N ASN A 917 -3.37 2.67 2.04
CA ASN A 917 -4.46 2.64 1.05
C ASN A 917 -4.54 1.31 0.31
N SER A 918 -3.42 0.59 0.15
CA SER A 918 -3.42 -0.73 -0.51
C SER A 918 -4.16 -1.82 0.27
N ILE A 919 -4.55 -1.54 1.53
CA ILE A 919 -5.37 -2.43 2.38
C ILE A 919 -6.82 -2.46 1.90
N TYR A 920 -7.33 -1.33 1.41
CA TYR A 920 -8.75 -1.14 1.08
C TYR A 920 -9.01 -0.95 -0.41
N ASN A 921 -7.99 -0.52 -1.15
CA ASN A 921 -8.06 -0.40 -2.60
C ASN A 921 -6.99 -1.31 -3.22
N HIS A 922 -7.46 -2.28 -4.00
CA HIS A 922 -6.61 -3.23 -4.71
C HIS A 922 -6.59 -2.98 -6.23
N GLU A 923 -7.16 -1.87 -6.69
CA GLU A 923 -7.17 -1.47 -8.10
C GLU A 923 -5.74 -1.33 -8.64
N GLN A 924 -5.52 -1.88 -9.84
CA GLN A 924 -4.26 -1.80 -10.55
C GLN A 924 -4.49 -1.41 -12.00
N ILE A 925 -3.70 -0.46 -12.48
CA ILE A 925 -3.68 -0.09 -13.90
C ILE A 925 -2.45 -0.77 -14.48
N SER A 926 -2.65 -1.77 -15.35
CA SER A 926 -1.53 -2.52 -15.95
C SER A 926 -1.61 -2.57 -17.47
N SER A 927 -0.45 -2.50 -18.12
CA SER A 927 -0.32 -2.56 -19.57
C SER A 927 0.97 -3.29 -19.94
N THR A 928 0.98 -3.94 -21.10
CA THR A 928 2.17 -4.57 -21.68
C THR A 928 2.58 -3.82 -22.95
N PHE A 929 3.83 -3.35 -23.01
CA PHE A 929 4.38 -2.63 -24.14
C PHE A 929 5.36 -3.51 -24.92
N SER A 930 5.21 -3.58 -26.24
CA SER A 930 6.19 -4.25 -27.09
C SER A 930 7.44 -3.38 -27.20
N LYS A 931 8.62 -4.00 -27.42
CA LYS A 931 9.88 -3.26 -27.64
C LYS A 931 9.80 -2.26 -28.81
N SER A 932 8.99 -2.56 -29.83
CA SER A 932 8.74 -1.65 -30.96
C SER A 932 7.90 -0.43 -30.58
N ASP A 933 7.00 -0.56 -29.60
CA ASP A 933 6.15 0.52 -29.15
C ASP A 933 6.85 1.41 -28.12
N LEU A 934 7.51 0.78 -27.14
CA LEU A 934 8.29 1.42 -26.09
C LEU A 934 9.28 0.41 -25.50
N ASP A 935 10.57 0.61 -25.76
CA ASP A 935 11.61 -0.22 -25.16
C ASP A 935 11.88 0.20 -23.71
N LEU A 936 11.32 -0.54 -22.76
CA LEU A 936 11.48 -0.29 -21.32
C LEU A 936 12.95 -0.39 -20.85
N ASN A 937 13.85 -0.98 -21.64
CA ASN A 937 15.29 -1.06 -21.33
C ASN A 937 16.02 0.27 -21.56
N GLN A 938 15.45 1.16 -22.37
CA GLN A 938 16.07 2.45 -22.70
C GLN A 938 15.64 3.58 -21.74
N LEU A 939 14.66 3.33 -20.86
CA LEU A 939 14.18 4.32 -19.90
C LEU A 939 15.27 4.61 -18.87
N ASN A 940 15.62 5.90 -18.73
CA ASN A 940 16.69 6.34 -17.84
C ASN A 940 16.31 7.51 -16.94
N PHE A 941 15.67 8.55 -17.50
CA PHE A 941 15.29 9.75 -16.77
C PHE A 941 13.88 9.64 -16.21
N ILE A 942 13.67 10.23 -15.04
CA ILE A 942 12.38 10.26 -14.34
C ILE A 942 12.00 11.72 -14.19
N HIS A 943 10.82 12.08 -14.68
CA HIS A 943 10.28 13.42 -14.61
C HIS A 943 8.94 13.43 -13.88
N VAL A 944 8.64 14.54 -13.23
CA VAL A 944 7.37 14.78 -12.55
C VAL A 944 6.77 16.12 -12.99
N SER A 945 5.45 16.16 -13.16
CA SER A 945 4.71 17.33 -13.66
C SER A 945 3.35 17.44 -12.97
N ALA A 946 2.81 18.66 -12.89
CA ALA A 946 1.49 18.93 -12.30
C ALA A 946 0.58 19.67 -13.29
N ARG A 947 -0.73 19.40 -13.22
CA ARG A 947 -1.72 20.03 -14.10
C ARG A 947 -2.30 21.31 -13.50
N ALA A 948 -3.44 21.24 -12.83
CA ALA A 948 -4.24 22.41 -12.45
C ALA A 948 -3.83 23.00 -11.09
N ARG A 949 -3.13 22.25 -10.24
CA ARG A 949 -2.79 22.65 -8.87
C ARG A 949 -1.33 22.41 -8.55
N THR A 950 -0.83 23.13 -7.55
CA THR A 950 0.46 22.85 -6.94
C THR A 950 0.38 21.55 -6.14
N ILE A 951 1.35 20.67 -6.31
CA ILE A 951 1.32 19.32 -5.73
C ILE A 951 2.62 19.03 -4.99
N PRO A 952 2.57 18.72 -3.68
CA PRO A 952 3.73 18.23 -2.96
C PRO A 952 3.94 16.73 -3.25
N ILE A 953 5.17 16.38 -3.64
CA ILE A 953 5.61 15.01 -3.85
C ILE A 953 6.77 14.71 -2.90
N ARG A 954 6.73 13.53 -2.28
CA ARG A 954 7.74 13.07 -1.32
C ARG A 954 8.16 11.64 -1.59
N ASN A 955 9.31 11.27 -1.04
CA ASN A 955 9.82 9.90 -1.08
C ASN A 955 9.81 9.30 -2.49
N VAL A 956 10.12 10.11 -3.50
CA VAL A 956 10.31 9.57 -4.85
C VAL A 956 11.63 8.80 -4.85
N LEU A 957 11.55 7.48 -4.98
CA LEU A 957 12.67 6.56 -4.88
C LEU A 957 12.56 5.43 -5.90
N VAL A 958 13.71 4.97 -6.37
CA VAL A 958 13.85 3.91 -7.38
C VAL A 958 14.56 2.73 -6.76
N THR A 959 13.94 1.55 -6.78
CA THR A 959 14.49 0.32 -6.21
C THR A 959 14.39 -0.84 -7.18
N PHE A 960 15.23 -1.85 -6.99
CA PHE A 960 15.21 -3.11 -7.75
C PHE A 960 14.67 -4.28 -6.93
N GLU A 961 14.29 -3.99 -5.69
CA GLU A 961 13.59 -4.89 -4.78
C GLU A 961 12.27 -4.25 -4.35
N LYS A 962 11.23 -5.07 -4.27
CA LYS A 962 9.92 -4.65 -3.78
C LYS A 962 10.02 -4.35 -2.29
N GLN A 963 9.61 -3.14 -1.89
CA GLN A 963 9.72 -2.67 -0.50
C GLN A 963 8.56 -3.24 0.33
N SER A 964 8.77 -4.40 0.95
CA SER A 964 7.71 -5.17 1.63
C SER A 964 6.97 -4.37 2.71
N ASP A 965 7.68 -3.48 3.40
CA ASP A 965 7.14 -2.58 4.39
C ASP A 965 6.17 -1.54 3.80
N LEU A 966 6.34 -1.14 2.54
CA LEU A 966 5.42 -0.28 1.80
C LEU A 966 4.19 -1.03 1.27
N HIS A 967 4.07 -2.33 1.46
CA HIS A 967 2.88 -3.11 1.04
C HIS A 967 2.22 -3.74 2.26
N PRO A 968 1.67 -2.93 3.20
CA PRO A 968 0.91 -3.49 4.30
C PRO A 968 -0.29 -4.26 3.74
N ALA A 969 -0.48 -5.47 4.25
CA ALA A 969 -1.52 -6.37 3.83
C ALA A 969 -2.50 -6.62 4.97
N PHE A 970 -3.69 -7.10 4.61
CA PHE A 970 -4.61 -7.69 5.55
C PHE A 970 -4.12 -9.07 6.01
N ASP A 971 -4.57 -9.48 7.18
CA ASP A 971 -4.23 -10.77 7.77
C ASP A 971 -5.06 -11.89 7.11
N LYS A 972 -4.48 -12.49 6.06
CA LYS A 972 -5.09 -13.61 5.33
C LYS A 972 -5.32 -14.85 6.19
N THR A 973 -4.63 -14.96 7.32
CA THR A 973 -4.74 -16.10 8.25
C THR A 973 -5.76 -15.87 9.35
N PHE A 974 -6.43 -14.71 9.33
CA PHE A 974 -7.46 -14.40 10.31
C PHE A 974 -8.67 -15.32 10.16
N ASP A 975 -8.84 -16.20 11.13
CA ASP A 975 -10.01 -17.04 11.29
C ASP A 975 -10.67 -16.70 12.64
N LYS A 976 -11.95 -16.30 12.58
CA LYS A 976 -12.71 -15.90 13.78
C LYS A 976 -12.99 -17.10 14.68
N ASP A 977 -13.17 -18.30 14.11
CA ASP A 977 -13.56 -19.51 14.84
C ASP A 977 -12.40 -20.12 15.62
N SER A 978 -11.15 -19.88 15.20
CA SER A 978 -9.95 -20.24 15.96
C SER A 978 -9.60 -19.25 17.08
N SER A 979 -10.16 -18.03 17.05
CA SER A 979 -9.81 -16.94 17.98
C SER A 979 -10.54 -17.00 19.33
N SER A 980 -11.62 -17.78 19.45
CA SER A 980 -12.30 -18.02 20.74
C SER A 980 -11.48 -18.85 21.73
N THR A 981 -10.39 -19.49 21.29
CA THR A 981 -9.56 -20.39 22.11
C THR A 981 -8.29 -19.74 22.65
N ILE A 982 -7.97 -18.48 22.29
CA ILE A 982 -6.71 -17.81 22.67
C ILE A 982 -6.86 -16.85 23.86
N ASN A 983 -8.08 -16.60 24.36
CA ASN A 983 -8.32 -15.73 25.52
C ASN A 983 -8.16 -16.40 26.91
N THR A 984 -7.57 -17.59 27.00
CA THR A 984 -7.31 -18.26 28.29
C THR A 984 -5.91 -18.85 28.37
N VAL A 985 -4.89 -17.98 28.34
CA VAL A 985 -3.67 -18.20 29.13
C VAL A 985 -3.34 -16.90 29.86
N LEU A 986 -4.14 -16.60 30.87
CA LEU A 986 -3.72 -15.75 31.99
C LEU A 986 -3.47 -16.68 33.18
N PRO A 987 -2.39 -16.50 33.96
CA PRO A 987 -2.21 -17.25 35.20
C PRO A 987 -3.33 -16.87 36.16
N ASN A 988 -4.05 -17.87 36.66
CA ASN A 988 -5.02 -17.74 37.74
C ASN A 988 -4.37 -17.02 38.94
N ILE A 989 -4.73 -15.75 39.15
CA ILE A 989 -4.65 -15.09 40.45
C ILE A 989 -6.08 -15.06 40.94
N LYS A 990 -6.34 -15.82 42.01
CA LYS A 990 -7.63 -15.84 42.69
C LYS A 990 -7.90 -14.46 43.29
N ASP A 991 -9.08 -13.94 42.99
CA ASP A 991 -9.71 -12.87 43.76
C ASP A 991 -9.90 -13.35 45.21
N ASP A 992 -9.35 -12.61 46.16
CA ASP A 992 -9.94 -12.50 47.49
C ASP A 992 -10.38 -11.05 47.69
N THR A 993 -11.69 -10.91 47.82
CA THR A 993 -12.43 -9.69 48.13
C THR A 993 -12.11 -9.19 49.54
N ASN A 994 -11.78 -7.90 49.72
CA ASN A 994 -12.50 -7.03 50.68
C ASN A 994 -12.07 -5.56 50.70
N TYR A 995 -13.07 -4.73 50.99
CA TYR A 995 -13.06 -3.28 51.19
C TYR A 995 -12.33 -2.83 52.47
N ASN A 996 -11.89 -1.56 52.45
CA ASN A 996 -11.62 -0.64 53.57
C ASN A 996 -10.39 -0.88 54.46
N ASN A 997 -9.34 -0.04 54.30
CA ASN A 997 -8.92 0.99 55.28
C ASN A 997 -7.49 1.51 55.00
N VAL A 998 -7.40 2.84 54.99
CA VAL A 998 -6.23 3.72 55.19
C VAL A 998 -5.57 3.42 56.58
N PRO A 999 -4.32 3.78 56.97
CA PRO A 999 -3.26 4.61 56.36
C PRO A 999 -1.79 4.08 56.48
N SER A 1000 -0.87 4.89 55.93
CA SER A 1000 0.42 5.31 56.51
C SER A 1000 1.61 4.35 56.64
N SER A 1001 2.71 4.85 56.04
CA SER A 1001 4.04 5.05 56.65
C SER A 1001 5.19 4.14 56.24
N ASN A 1002 6.26 4.85 55.88
CA ASN A 1002 7.67 4.57 56.12
C ASN A 1002 8.40 3.56 55.24
N ILE A 1003 8.97 4.16 54.19
CA ILE A 1003 10.28 3.85 53.63
C ILE A 1003 11.34 4.02 54.74
N SER A 1004 12.07 2.95 55.04
CA SER A 1004 13.50 3.06 55.36
C SER A 1004 14.24 1.75 55.08
N ASP A 1005 15.49 1.94 54.61
CA ASP A 1005 16.65 1.06 54.75
C ASP A 1005 16.94 -0.01 53.68
N SER A 1006 17.91 0.37 52.82
CA SER A 1006 18.88 -0.50 52.13
C SER A 1006 19.85 -1.16 53.14
N PRO A 1007 20.95 -1.84 52.74
CA PRO A 1007 21.31 -2.64 51.55
C PRO A 1007 21.89 -4.04 51.92
N ASP A 1008 21.97 -5.00 50.98
CA ASP A 1008 23.25 -5.73 50.71
C ASP A 1008 23.16 -6.84 49.63
N LYS A 1009 24.14 -6.76 48.72
CA LYS A 1009 24.99 -7.80 48.09
C LYS A 1009 24.43 -9.08 47.44
N LYS A 1010 24.73 -9.12 46.13
CA LYS A 1010 25.48 -10.16 45.36
C LYS A 1010 24.85 -11.54 45.12
N SER A 1011 24.49 -11.79 43.85
CA SER A 1011 25.10 -12.82 42.96
C SER A 1011 24.35 -12.81 41.62
N SER A 1012 24.90 -12.27 40.53
CA SER A 1012 25.74 -12.96 39.53
C SER A 1012 25.08 -14.17 38.85
N GLY A 1013 24.79 -14.03 37.55
CA GLY A 1013 24.92 -15.12 36.57
C GLY A 1013 23.62 -15.70 36.00
N PHE A 1014 23.00 -15.04 35.01
CA PHE A 1014 22.15 -15.75 34.04
C PHE A 1014 21.94 -15.07 32.67
N LEU A 1015 22.60 -13.95 32.36
CA LEU A 1015 22.30 -13.17 31.14
C LEU A 1015 23.44 -13.03 30.11
N ASP A 1016 24.53 -13.80 30.26
CA ASP A 1016 25.67 -13.80 29.32
C ASP A 1016 25.79 -15.08 28.46
N LYS A 1017 24.74 -15.93 28.39
CA LYS A 1017 24.78 -17.16 27.57
C LYS A 1017 23.82 -17.20 26.36
N VAL A 1018 23.08 -16.14 26.09
CA VAL A 1018 22.11 -16.11 24.97
C VAL A 1018 22.60 -15.28 23.77
N LYS A 1019 23.72 -14.54 23.90
CA LYS A 1019 24.24 -13.69 22.81
C LYS A 1019 25.38 -14.30 21.98
N ASP A 1020 26.05 -15.35 22.45
CA ASP A 1020 27.21 -15.94 21.76
C ASP A 1020 26.85 -17.12 20.82
N THR A 1021 25.62 -17.63 20.83
CA THR A 1021 25.22 -18.76 19.96
C THR A 1021 24.65 -18.33 18.61
N ALA A 1022 24.27 -17.06 18.45
CA ALA A 1022 23.71 -16.53 17.20
C ALA A 1022 24.76 -16.01 16.19
N VAL A 1023 26.02 -15.86 16.62
CA VAL A 1023 27.10 -15.30 15.80
C VAL A 1023 28.00 -16.38 15.17
N GLN A 1024 27.98 -17.62 15.67
CA GLN A 1024 28.75 -18.74 15.07
C GLN A 1024 27.97 -19.57 14.03
N ALA A 1025 26.68 -19.31 13.82
CA ALA A 1025 25.87 -20.02 12.83
C ALA A 1025 25.91 -19.42 11.40
N LYS A 1026 26.52 -18.24 11.21
CA LYS A 1026 26.55 -17.54 9.90
C LYS A 1026 27.83 -17.76 9.06
N ASP A 1027 28.89 -18.34 9.63
CA ASP A 1027 30.20 -18.45 8.96
C ASP A 1027 30.64 -19.87 8.56
N LYS A 1028 29.74 -20.86 8.56
CA LYS A 1028 30.04 -22.24 8.11
C LYS A 1028 29.10 -22.85 7.07
N VAL A 1029 28.34 -22.03 6.34
CA VAL A 1029 27.57 -22.47 5.15
C VAL A 1029 28.01 -21.68 3.90
N LYS A 1030 29.33 -21.57 3.71
CA LYS A 1030 29.94 -20.83 2.59
C LYS A 1030 30.74 -21.69 1.61
N GLY A 1031 30.47 -22.98 1.55
CA GLY A 1031 31.02 -23.82 0.49
C GLY A 1031 30.29 -25.14 0.43
N PHE A 1032 29.16 -25.21 -0.29
CA PHE A 1032 28.55 -26.42 -0.85
C PHE A 1032 27.25 -26.06 -1.63
N PHE A 1033 27.33 -25.16 -2.63
CA PHE A 1033 26.28 -24.93 -3.64
C PHE A 1033 27.02 -24.46 -4.90
N PHE A 1034 27.12 -25.18 -6.00
CA PHE A 1034 26.13 -25.92 -6.76
C PHE A 1034 26.66 -27.30 -7.16
N ASN A 1035 25.90 -28.36 -6.90
CA ASN A 1035 25.93 -29.55 -7.74
C ASN A 1035 24.53 -29.66 -8.36
N ASP A 1036 24.49 -29.80 -9.68
CA ASP A 1036 23.29 -29.95 -10.52
C ASP A 1036 22.54 -31.28 -10.25
N ASN A 1037 22.05 -31.47 -9.02
CA ASN A 1037 21.38 -32.72 -8.59
C ASN A 1037 19.94 -32.48 -8.11
N ASP A 1038 19.20 -31.59 -8.77
CA ASP A 1038 17.73 -31.63 -8.67
C ASP A 1038 17.19 -32.69 -9.63
N SER A 1039 16.37 -33.59 -9.08
CA SER A 1039 15.71 -34.66 -9.84
C SER A 1039 14.98 -34.06 -11.05
N SER A 1040 15.16 -34.65 -12.23
CA SER A 1040 14.41 -34.27 -13.44
C SER A 1040 12.93 -34.67 -13.40
N LEU A 1041 12.51 -35.38 -12.35
CA LEU A 1041 11.13 -35.84 -12.15
C LEU A 1041 10.29 -34.77 -11.46
N THR A 1042 9.00 -34.74 -11.81
CA THR A 1042 8.05 -33.76 -11.24
C THR A 1042 7.88 -34.00 -9.73
N PRO A 1043 7.90 -32.96 -8.87
CA PRO A 1043 7.69 -33.16 -7.43
C PRO A 1043 6.38 -33.87 -7.13
N CYS A 1044 6.42 -34.87 -6.24
CA CYS A 1044 5.22 -35.57 -5.79
C CYS A 1044 4.30 -34.59 -5.02
N PRO A 1045 3.00 -34.50 -5.36
CA PRO A 1045 2.08 -33.60 -4.67
C PRO A 1045 1.92 -33.93 -3.18
N ASP A 1046 2.13 -35.19 -2.78
CA ASP A 1046 2.06 -35.63 -1.38
C ASP A 1046 3.40 -35.47 -0.62
N SER A 1047 4.47 -35.06 -1.30
CA SER A 1047 5.79 -34.76 -0.72
C SER A 1047 6.28 -35.85 0.27
N ILE A 1048 6.79 -35.47 1.45
CA ILE A 1048 7.26 -36.38 2.52
C ILE A 1048 6.16 -37.30 3.08
N TYR A 1049 4.88 -37.03 2.79
CA TYR A 1049 3.73 -37.83 3.21
C TYR A 1049 3.32 -38.91 2.21
N CYS A 1050 3.99 -39.01 1.06
CA CYS A 1050 3.66 -39.98 0.03
C CYS A 1050 3.76 -41.42 0.54
N LEU A 1051 2.61 -42.07 0.68
CA LEU A 1051 2.50 -43.49 1.05
C LEU A 1051 2.87 -44.43 -0.10
N ILE A 1052 2.65 -43.99 -1.33
CA ILE A 1052 2.84 -44.79 -2.54
C ILE A 1052 4.33 -45.06 -2.76
N GLN A 1053 5.20 -44.10 -2.40
CA GLN A 1053 6.65 -44.17 -2.53
C GLN A 1053 7.26 -45.46 -1.95
N TYR A 1054 6.70 -45.97 -0.85
CA TYR A 1054 7.19 -47.16 -0.12
C TYR A 1054 6.27 -48.38 -0.26
N SER A 1055 5.30 -48.30 -1.15
CA SER A 1055 4.39 -49.42 -1.45
C SER A 1055 4.98 -50.34 -2.53
N GLU A 1056 4.31 -51.46 -2.79
CA GLU A 1056 4.68 -52.37 -3.91
C GLU A 1056 4.58 -51.67 -5.28
N GLU A 1057 3.77 -50.61 -5.39
CA GLU A 1057 3.65 -49.75 -6.58
C GLU A 1057 4.66 -48.59 -6.61
N GLY A 1058 5.54 -48.50 -5.60
CA GLY A 1058 6.50 -47.41 -5.43
C GLY A 1058 7.48 -47.26 -6.60
N SER A 1059 7.86 -48.36 -7.27
CA SER A 1059 8.76 -48.31 -8.43
C SER A 1059 8.17 -47.54 -9.62
N THR A 1060 6.86 -47.69 -9.88
CA THR A 1060 6.17 -46.98 -10.96
C THR A 1060 5.92 -45.53 -10.59
N HIS A 1061 5.60 -45.25 -9.32
CA HIS A 1061 5.43 -43.88 -8.80
C HIS A 1061 6.74 -43.09 -8.79
N ASN A 1062 7.81 -43.68 -8.26
CA ASN A 1062 9.13 -43.05 -8.13
C ASN A 1062 9.84 -42.86 -9.48
N SER A 1063 9.41 -43.55 -10.54
CA SER A 1063 9.88 -43.26 -11.91
C SER A 1063 9.25 -42.01 -12.54
N LYS A 1064 8.15 -41.50 -11.96
CA LYS A 1064 7.42 -40.33 -12.47
C LYS A 1064 7.57 -39.11 -11.56
N TYR A 1065 7.66 -39.33 -10.24
CA TYR A 1065 7.68 -38.25 -9.26
C TYR A 1065 8.92 -38.27 -8.39
N SER A 1066 9.43 -37.07 -8.08
CA SER A 1066 10.51 -36.86 -7.11
C SER A 1066 9.95 -36.61 -5.71
N HIS A 1067 10.70 -37.00 -4.68
CA HIS A 1067 10.34 -36.81 -3.27
C HIS A 1067 11.52 -36.20 -2.50
N PRO A 1068 11.28 -35.41 -1.43
CA PRO A 1068 12.38 -34.97 -0.58
C PRO A 1068 13.11 -36.15 0.07
N CYS A 1069 14.44 -36.14 -0.01
CA CYS A 1069 15.26 -37.12 0.66
C CYS A 1069 15.11 -36.97 2.18
N ARG A 1070 14.87 -38.08 2.88
CA ARG A 1070 14.67 -38.08 4.33
C ARG A 1070 15.92 -37.71 5.12
N PHE A 1071 17.09 -37.88 4.52
CA PHE A 1071 18.37 -37.49 5.10
C PHE A 1071 18.86 -36.15 4.53
N SER A 1072 18.09 -35.52 3.64
CA SER A 1072 18.40 -34.20 3.08
C SER A 1072 19.85 -34.17 2.55
N GLU A 1073 20.64 -33.16 2.91
CA GLU A 1073 22.06 -33.04 2.53
C GLU A 1073 22.99 -34.11 3.16
N LEU A 1074 22.50 -34.93 4.09
CA LEU A 1074 23.28 -36.00 4.73
C LEU A 1074 23.11 -37.37 4.08
N CYS A 1075 22.26 -37.48 3.04
CA CYS A 1075 22.11 -38.72 2.31
C CYS A 1075 23.40 -39.10 1.57
N ARG A 1076 23.77 -40.38 1.63
CA ARG A 1076 24.92 -40.93 0.89
C ARG A 1076 24.51 -41.61 -0.42
N ASP A 1077 23.22 -41.90 -0.57
CA ASP A 1077 22.66 -42.62 -1.71
C ASP A 1077 21.92 -41.63 -2.62
N GLN A 1078 22.49 -41.34 -3.80
CA GLN A 1078 21.90 -40.42 -4.78
C GLN A 1078 21.00 -41.17 -5.76
N GLU A 1079 19.80 -41.53 -5.33
CA GLU A 1079 18.78 -42.06 -6.25
C GLU A 1079 18.07 -40.90 -6.97
N CYS A 1080 17.80 -41.06 -8.27
CA CYS A 1080 17.30 -39.99 -9.13
C CYS A 1080 15.89 -39.48 -8.78
N HIS A 1081 15.14 -40.17 -7.92
CA HIS A 1081 13.80 -39.79 -7.48
C HIS A 1081 13.77 -39.12 -6.10
N PHE A 1082 14.93 -38.87 -5.49
CA PHE A 1082 15.07 -38.09 -4.27
C PHE A 1082 15.69 -36.72 -4.54
N THR A 1083 15.09 -35.64 -4.01
CA THR A 1083 15.70 -34.32 -3.97
C THR A 1083 16.50 -34.15 -2.67
N HIS A 1084 17.74 -33.69 -2.78
CA HIS A 1084 18.66 -33.56 -1.64
C HIS A 1084 18.82 -32.10 -1.20
N GLU A 1085 17.70 -31.39 -1.16
CA GLU A 1085 17.67 -30.00 -0.74
C GLU A 1085 18.09 -29.88 0.74
N PRO A 1086 18.94 -28.90 1.09
CA PRO A 1086 19.40 -28.73 2.46
C PRO A 1086 18.24 -28.39 3.39
N HIS A 1087 18.07 -29.18 4.45
CA HIS A 1087 17.08 -28.90 5.48
C HIS A 1087 17.76 -28.10 6.61
N GLN A 1088 17.50 -26.79 6.69
CA GLN A 1088 18.16 -25.86 7.62
C GLN A 1088 17.64 -25.98 9.07
N VAL A 1089 17.78 -27.17 9.66
CA VAL A 1089 17.40 -27.46 11.06
C VAL A 1089 18.63 -27.56 11.96
N ILE A 1090 18.51 -27.05 13.19
CA ILE A 1090 19.60 -27.06 14.18
C ILE A 1090 19.83 -28.47 14.76
N GLN A 1091 21.06 -28.80 15.14
CA GLN A 1091 21.36 -30.09 15.80
C GLN A 1091 20.70 -30.13 17.19
N CYS A 1092 20.00 -31.24 17.50
CA CYS A 1092 19.46 -31.47 18.84
C CYS A 1092 20.60 -31.54 19.87
N SER A 1093 20.50 -30.76 20.95
CA SER A 1093 21.52 -30.73 22.01
C SER A 1093 21.69 -32.07 22.74
N ALA A 1094 20.65 -32.92 22.74
CA ALA A 1094 20.68 -34.26 23.32
C ALA A 1094 21.08 -35.36 22.30
N ASP A 1095 21.13 -35.01 21.01
CA ASP A 1095 21.48 -35.89 19.88
C ASP A 1095 20.98 -37.34 20.04
N ARG A 1096 21.85 -38.35 19.99
CA ARG A 1096 21.47 -39.77 20.10
C ARG A 1096 20.74 -40.16 21.40
N ASN A 1097 20.81 -39.33 22.43
CA ASN A 1097 20.17 -39.55 23.73
C ASN A 1097 18.86 -38.74 23.88
N CYS A 1098 18.35 -38.13 22.80
CA CYS A 1098 17.12 -37.35 22.84
C CYS A 1098 15.92 -38.24 23.18
N LYS A 1099 15.13 -37.82 24.19
CA LYS A 1099 13.90 -38.52 24.59
C LYS A 1099 12.74 -38.31 23.61
N ASP A 1100 12.85 -37.31 22.74
CA ASP A 1100 11.82 -36.91 21.79
C ASP A 1100 12.07 -37.49 20.38
N LEU A 1101 12.90 -38.54 20.24
CA LEU A 1101 13.17 -39.20 18.96
C LEU A 1101 11.92 -39.81 18.29
N CYS A 1102 10.88 -40.09 19.08
CA CYS A 1102 9.56 -40.57 18.65
C CYS A 1102 8.57 -39.45 18.28
N ASN A 1103 8.95 -38.18 18.44
CA ASN A 1103 8.09 -37.04 18.13
C ASN A 1103 8.38 -36.53 16.69
N PRO A 1104 7.44 -36.69 15.74
CA PRO A 1104 7.64 -36.31 14.34
C PRO A 1104 7.89 -34.81 14.15
N ILE A 1105 7.29 -33.95 14.98
CA ILE A 1105 7.50 -32.50 14.92
C ILE A 1105 8.91 -32.17 15.39
N HIS A 1106 9.35 -32.74 16.51
CA HIS A 1106 10.71 -32.56 17.02
C HIS A 1106 11.75 -33.04 16.01
N ARG A 1107 11.52 -34.20 15.39
CA ARG A 1107 12.41 -34.79 14.37
C ARG A 1107 12.58 -33.89 13.15
N ALA A 1108 11.56 -33.11 12.81
CA ALA A 1108 11.60 -32.20 11.69
C ALA A 1108 12.04 -30.76 12.07
N GLN A 1109 12.20 -30.46 13.37
CA GLN A 1109 12.80 -29.20 13.85
C GLN A 1109 14.27 -29.34 14.24
N TYR A 1110 14.67 -30.56 14.63
CA TYR A 1110 16.00 -30.84 15.16
C TYR A 1110 16.62 -32.07 14.52
N ARG A 1111 17.87 -31.92 14.09
CA ARG A 1111 18.67 -32.98 13.51
C ARG A 1111 19.29 -33.89 14.58
N HIS A 1112 19.36 -35.19 14.28
CA HIS A 1112 19.95 -36.21 15.15
C HIS A 1112 20.92 -37.10 14.36
N THR A 1113 22.14 -37.28 14.86
CA THR A 1113 23.23 -38.00 14.17
C THR A 1113 22.87 -39.46 13.93
N GLY A 1114 22.73 -39.84 12.66
CA GLY A 1114 22.43 -41.21 12.22
C GLY A 1114 20.94 -41.53 12.08
N TRP A 1115 20.07 -40.53 12.18
CA TRP A 1115 18.62 -40.65 11.99
C TRP A 1115 18.13 -39.72 10.87
N PRO A 1116 17.05 -40.09 10.14
CA PRO A 1116 16.49 -39.22 9.11
C PRO A 1116 15.83 -37.98 9.73
N ASP A 1117 15.90 -36.87 9.01
CA ASP A 1117 15.22 -35.61 9.34
C ASP A 1117 13.68 -35.78 9.22
N PHE A 1118 13.21 -36.65 8.33
CA PHE A 1118 11.78 -36.94 8.13
C PHE A 1118 11.41 -38.42 8.37
N LEU A 1119 10.35 -38.66 9.16
CA LEU A 1119 9.82 -40.01 9.47
C LEU A 1119 8.97 -40.59 8.34
N ILE A 1120 8.98 -41.92 8.17
CA ILE A 1120 8.28 -42.64 7.08
C ILE A 1120 6.78 -42.62 7.35
N PRO A 1121 5.92 -42.16 6.41
CA PRO A 1121 4.49 -42.21 6.64
C PRO A 1121 4.07 -43.66 6.85
N CYS A 1122 3.52 -43.96 8.02
CA CYS A 1122 3.04 -45.28 8.39
C CYS A 1122 1.86 -45.64 7.49
N ARG A 1123 1.85 -46.87 6.94
CA ARG A 1123 0.76 -47.34 6.07
C ARG A 1123 -0.62 -47.21 6.72
N ASP A 1124 -0.70 -47.41 8.04
CA ASP A 1124 -1.94 -47.32 8.79
C ASP A 1124 -2.24 -45.89 9.32
N GLN A 1125 -1.32 -44.94 9.15
CA GLN A 1125 -1.43 -43.54 9.60
C GLN A 1125 -2.02 -43.45 11.02
N GLN A 1126 -3.06 -42.63 11.22
CA GLN A 1126 -3.75 -42.46 12.50
C GLN A 1126 -4.42 -43.73 13.05
N LYS A 1127 -4.55 -44.79 12.23
CA LYS A 1127 -5.11 -46.10 12.63
C LYS A 1127 -4.05 -47.09 13.11
N CYS A 1128 -2.77 -46.73 13.09
CA CYS A 1128 -1.70 -47.61 13.54
C CYS A 1128 -1.80 -47.92 15.04
N ARG A 1129 -1.83 -49.21 15.40
CA ARG A 1129 -1.87 -49.66 16.80
C ARG A 1129 -0.49 -49.94 17.39
N ASN A 1130 0.57 -49.85 16.59
CA ASN A 1130 1.94 -50.13 17.04
C ASN A 1130 2.55 -48.91 17.74
N GLN A 1131 2.53 -48.93 19.07
CA GLN A 1131 3.03 -47.84 19.92
C GLN A 1131 4.49 -48.03 20.38
N LEU A 1132 5.20 -49.05 19.88
CA LEU A 1132 6.59 -49.29 20.27
C LEU A 1132 7.50 -48.15 19.78
N ASP A 1133 8.44 -47.71 20.64
CA ASP A 1133 9.38 -46.64 20.30
C ASP A 1133 10.17 -46.94 19.02
N GLN A 1134 10.57 -48.20 18.80
CA GLN A 1134 11.28 -48.61 17.58
C GLN A 1134 10.47 -48.35 16.29
N HIS A 1135 9.14 -48.41 16.38
CA HIS A 1135 8.24 -48.07 15.28
C HIS A 1135 8.12 -46.55 15.13
N ARG A 1136 7.89 -45.82 16.24
CA ARG A 1136 7.69 -44.37 16.24
C ARG A 1136 8.95 -43.55 15.92
N ILE A 1137 10.14 -44.12 16.11
CA ILE A 1137 11.41 -43.52 15.69
C ILE A 1137 11.58 -43.55 14.16
N LYS A 1138 10.87 -44.47 13.47
CA LYS A 1138 10.97 -44.68 12.03
C LYS A 1138 9.78 -44.13 11.26
N TYR A 1139 8.58 -44.16 11.84
CA TYR A 1139 7.33 -43.86 11.14
C TYR A 1139 6.54 -42.69 11.74
N SER A 1140 5.91 -41.87 10.90
CA SER A 1140 4.90 -40.87 11.25
C SER A 1140 3.50 -41.43 11.06
N HIS A 1141 2.53 -40.95 11.83
CA HIS A 1141 1.14 -41.43 11.83
C HIS A 1141 0.15 -40.39 11.29
N GLY A 1142 0.66 -39.45 10.48
CA GLY A 1142 -0.15 -38.43 9.79
C GLY A 1142 -0.19 -37.11 10.54
N GLU A 1143 0.82 -36.83 11.36
CA GLU A 1143 0.97 -35.55 12.05
C GLU A 1143 1.30 -34.43 11.05
N PRO A 1144 0.74 -33.21 11.20
CA PRO A 1144 0.91 -32.10 10.26
C PRO A 1144 2.25 -31.38 10.47
N VAL A 1145 3.35 -32.11 10.24
CA VAL A 1145 4.74 -31.65 10.36
C VAL A 1145 5.03 -30.40 9.51
N LEU A 1146 4.65 -30.36 8.22
CA LEU A 1146 4.94 -29.22 7.34
C LEU A 1146 4.15 -27.95 7.73
N ASP A 1147 2.90 -28.09 8.15
CA ASP A 1147 2.08 -26.95 8.61
C ASP A 1147 2.66 -26.33 9.88
N PHE A 1148 3.24 -27.15 10.76
CA PHE A 1148 3.88 -26.67 11.98
C PHE A 1148 5.21 -25.95 11.69
N ILE A 1149 6.05 -26.49 10.80
CA ILE A 1149 7.33 -25.89 10.40
C ILE A 1149 7.12 -24.54 9.71
N ASN A 1150 6.13 -24.46 8.81
CA ASN A 1150 5.74 -23.23 8.13
C ASN A 1150 5.24 -22.15 9.11
N ARG A 1151 4.55 -22.54 10.18
CA ARG A 1151 4.12 -21.61 11.26
C ARG A 1151 5.26 -21.20 12.19
N ALA A 1152 6.27 -22.04 12.38
CA ALA A 1152 7.43 -21.77 13.22
C ALA A 1152 8.50 -20.90 12.53
N GLY A 1153 8.32 -20.55 11.24
CA GLY A 1153 9.25 -19.70 10.49
C GLY A 1153 10.56 -20.39 10.11
N ILE A 1154 10.60 -21.73 10.12
CA ILE A 1154 11.75 -22.52 9.66
C ILE A 1154 11.61 -22.66 8.13
N GLN A 1155 12.61 -22.19 7.37
CA GLN A 1155 12.58 -22.26 5.90
C GLN A 1155 12.72 -23.72 5.42
N THR A 1156 11.66 -24.27 4.82
CA THR A 1156 11.70 -25.49 4.01
C THR A 1156 11.48 -25.18 2.52
N PRO A 1157 12.05 -25.99 1.61
CA PRO A 1157 11.91 -25.75 0.17
C PRO A 1157 10.46 -25.89 -0.30
N SER A 1158 10.06 -24.96 -1.16
CA SER A 1158 8.71 -24.78 -1.67
C SER A 1158 8.42 -25.74 -2.83
N SER A 1159 7.64 -26.80 -2.61
CA SER A 1159 6.92 -27.47 -3.70
C SER A 1159 5.57 -26.76 -3.93
N SER A 1160 5.41 -26.23 -5.14
CA SER A 1160 4.19 -25.59 -5.59
C SER A 1160 3.04 -26.60 -5.65
N ILE A 1161 2.03 -26.43 -4.80
CA ILE A 1161 0.76 -27.16 -4.90
C ILE A 1161 0.02 -26.63 -6.14
N HIS A 1162 0.25 -27.25 -7.28
CA HIS A 1162 -0.57 -27.08 -8.48
C HIS A 1162 -1.73 -28.06 -8.45
N SER A 1163 -2.94 -27.54 -8.23
CA SER A 1163 -4.18 -28.28 -8.50
C SER A 1163 -4.33 -28.49 -10.02
N ASN A 1164 -4.10 -29.71 -10.49
CA ASN A 1164 -4.33 -30.09 -11.88
C ASN A 1164 -5.83 -30.30 -12.17
N GLN A 1165 -6.34 -29.61 -13.20
CA GLN A 1165 -7.41 -30.15 -14.05
C GLN A 1165 -6.74 -30.97 -15.16
N SER A 1166 -7.15 -32.23 -15.26
CA SER A 1166 -6.67 -33.27 -16.16
C SER A 1166 -6.91 -32.98 -17.64
N LEU A 1167 -5.87 -33.18 -18.46
CA LEU A 1167 -5.96 -33.53 -19.88
C LEU A 1167 -6.21 -35.03 -20.02
N GLN A 1168 -7.27 -35.42 -20.74
CA GLN A 1168 -7.31 -36.65 -21.51
C GLN A 1168 -7.48 -36.26 -22.98
N GLN A 1169 -6.49 -36.62 -23.79
CA GLN A 1169 -6.59 -36.66 -25.25
C GLN A 1169 -7.49 -37.82 -25.66
N GLN A 1170 -8.48 -37.53 -26.50
CA GLN A 1170 -8.98 -38.48 -27.49
C GLN A 1170 -9.05 -37.76 -28.84
N ASP A 1171 -8.48 -38.42 -29.84
CA ASP A 1171 -8.44 -38.02 -31.24
C ASP A 1171 -9.84 -37.71 -31.79
N ASN A 1172 -9.96 -36.60 -32.51
CA ASN A 1172 -10.95 -36.41 -33.57
C ASN A 1172 -10.50 -35.28 -34.51
N ASP A 1173 -10.15 -35.68 -35.74
CA ASP A 1173 -9.84 -34.82 -36.88
C ASP A 1173 -11.02 -33.92 -37.25
N HIS A 1174 -10.88 -32.60 -37.05
CA HIS A 1174 -11.69 -31.59 -37.73
C HIS A 1174 -10.84 -30.36 -38.09
N HIS A 1175 -10.77 -30.07 -39.40
CA HIS A 1175 -9.98 -29.00 -40.00
C HIS A 1175 -10.26 -27.61 -39.38
N GLN A 1176 -9.27 -27.04 -38.68
CA GLN A 1176 -9.30 -25.66 -38.21
C GLN A 1176 -8.87 -24.68 -39.32
N LYS A 1177 -9.71 -23.67 -39.60
CA LYS A 1177 -9.45 -22.58 -40.55
C LYS A 1177 -8.52 -21.52 -39.93
N ILE A 1178 -7.55 -21.04 -40.71
CA ILE A 1178 -6.51 -20.09 -40.28
C ILE A 1178 -7.13 -18.70 -40.01
N PRO A 1179 -6.81 -17.97 -38.94
CA PRO A 1179 -7.38 -16.63 -38.72
C PRO A 1179 -7.04 -15.66 -39.85
N CYS A 1180 -8.04 -14.95 -40.38
CA CYS A 1180 -7.82 -13.94 -41.41
C CYS A 1180 -7.09 -12.72 -40.81
N LYS A 1181 -5.92 -12.36 -41.36
CA LYS A 1181 -5.10 -11.24 -40.85
C LYS A 1181 -5.79 -9.87 -40.87
N TRP A 1182 -6.89 -9.73 -41.61
CA TRP A 1182 -7.68 -8.50 -41.70
C TRP A 1182 -8.92 -8.50 -40.80
N GLY A 1183 -9.18 -9.60 -40.06
CA GLY A 1183 -10.31 -9.72 -39.15
C GLY A 1183 -11.64 -9.28 -39.77
N SER A 1184 -12.45 -8.54 -39.02
CA SER A 1184 -13.73 -8.00 -39.48
C SER A 1184 -13.64 -6.99 -40.65
N LYS A 1185 -12.44 -6.61 -41.09
CA LYS A 1185 -12.20 -5.70 -42.23
C LYS A 1185 -11.81 -6.42 -43.52
N CYS A 1186 -11.86 -7.76 -43.54
CA CYS A 1186 -11.59 -8.53 -44.75
C CYS A 1186 -12.63 -8.21 -45.83
N ARG A 1187 -12.18 -7.77 -47.02
CA ARG A 1187 -13.07 -7.48 -48.16
C ARG A 1187 -13.67 -8.75 -48.78
N ASP A 1188 -13.04 -9.89 -48.53
CA ASP A 1188 -13.41 -11.20 -49.07
C ASP A 1188 -14.19 -12.03 -48.04
N ILE A 1189 -14.76 -11.39 -47.01
CA ILE A 1189 -15.53 -12.05 -45.94
C ILE A 1189 -16.81 -12.75 -46.45
N LEU A 1190 -17.20 -12.48 -47.70
CA LEU A 1190 -18.33 -13.12 -48.39
C LEU A 1190 -17.88 -14.09 -49.50
N ASP A 1191 -16.58 -14.21 -49.79
CA ASP A 1191 -16.07 -15.18 -50.76
C ASP A 1191 -15.99 -16.56 -50.10
N SER A 1192 -16.70 -17.54 -50.67
CA SER A 1192 -16.80 -18.90 -50.13
C SER A 1192 -15.48 -19.67 -50.16
N LYS A 1193 -14.58 -19.40 -51.12
CA LYS A 1193 -13.23 -19.98 -51.17
C LYS A 1193 -12.31 -19.36 -50.14
N HIS A 1194 -12.49 -18.09 -49.82
CA HIS A 1194 -11.75 -17.43 -48.77
C HIS A 1194 -12.23 -17.94 -47.39
N CYS A 1195 -13.54 -17.98 -47.17
CA CYS A 1195 -14.16 -18.41 -45.92
C CYS A 1195 -14.03 -19.92 -45.66
N SER A 1196 -13.67 -20.74 -46.65
CA SER A 1196 -13.33 -22.15 -46.42
C SER A 1196 -11.92 -22.34 -45.85
N LYS A 1197 -11.04 -21.36 -46.02
CA LYS A 1197 -9.63 -21.41 -45.58
C LYS A 1197 -9.35 -20.54 -44.36
N TYR A 1198 -10.06 -19.41 -44.22
CA TYR A 1198 -9.83 -18.44 -43.15
C TYR A 1198 -11.03 -18.21 -42.22
N SER A 1199 -10.77 -17.96 -40.94
CA SER A 1199 -11.78 -17.66 -39.90
C SER A 1199 -11.87 -16.16 -39.57
N HIS A 1200 -13.08 -15.67 -39.29
CA HIS A 1200 -13.40 -14.30 -38.89
C HIS A 1200 -14.23 -14.31 -37.60
N SER A 1201 -13.97 -13.39 -36.67
CA SER A 1201 -14.69 -13.28 -35.39
C SER A 1201 -16.12 -12.76 -35.60
N ASN A 1202 -17.12 -13.41 -34.98
CA ASN A 1202 -18.56 -13.13 -35.13
C ASN A 1202 -18.94 -11.64 -34.95
N ILE A 1203 -19.64 -11.09 -35.95
CA ILE A 1203 -20.32 -9.80 -35.89
C ILE A 1203 -21.73 -10.04 -35.34
N VAL A 1204 -22.00 -9.59 -34.10
CA VAL A 1204 -23.36 -9.39 -33.60
C VAL A 1204 -23.69 -7.91 -33.84
N GLN A 1205 -24.65 -7.65 -34.73
CA GLN A 1205 -25.24 -6.33 -34.96
C GLN A 1205 -26.15 -5.95 -33.79
N GLN A 1206 -25.83 -4.89 -33.05
CA GLN A 1206 -26.82 -4.01 -32.40
C GLN A 1206 -26.30 -2.57 -32.40
N GLN A 1207 -26.91 -1.73 -33.25
CA GLN A 1207 -26.93 -0.28 -33.09
C GLN A 1207 -28.20 0.05 -32.29
N ASN A 1208 -28.07 0.71 -31.13
CA ASN A 1208 -29.21 1.31 -30.43
C ASN A 1208 -29.26 2.81 -30.73
N ASP A 1209 -30.42 3.25 -31.21
CA ASP A 1209 -30.76 4.63 -31.52
C ASP A 1209 -31.82 5.08 -30.50
N ASN A 1210 -31.51 6.10 -29.68
CA ASN A 1210 -32.28 6.53 -28.49
C ASN A 1210 -33.55 7.34 -28.82
N ARG A 1211 -34.32 6.96 -29.85
CA ARG A 1211 -35.53 7.68 -30.30
C ARG A 1211 -36.82 6.98 -29.85
N ILE A 1212 -37.81 7.76 -29.41
CA ILE A 1212 -39.11 7.27 -28.90
C ILE A 1212 -39.96 6.71 -30.07
N VAL A 1213 -40.60 5.54 -29.94
CA VAL A 1213 -41.40 5.01 -31.06
C VAL A 1213 -42.59 5.93 -31.38
N CYS A 1214 -42.74 6.29 -32.66
CA CYS A 1214 -43.83 7.13 -33.14
C CYS A 1214 -45.16 6.36 -33.04
N LYS A 1215 -46.14 6.90 -32.32
CA LYS A 1215 -47.50 6.30 -32.24
C LYS A 1215 -48.20 6.18 -33.60
N TRP A 1216 -47.75 6.99 -34.57
CA TRP A 1216 -48.02 6.99 -36.02
C TRP A 1216 -47.64 5.72 -36.79
N GLY A 1217 -46.59 5.02 -36.35
CA GLY A 1217 -45.94 3.97 -37.15
C GLY A 1217 -45.71 4.39 -38.60
N ASN A 1218 -45.92 3.47 -39.55
CA ASN A 1218 -45.70 3.69 -40.98
C ASN A 1218 -46.71 4.67 -41.63
N GLN A 1219 -47.70 5.15 -40.87
CA GLN A 1219 -48.72 6.09 -41.33
C GLN A 1219 -48.46 7.54 -40.90
N CYS A 1220 -47.28 7.84 -40.35
CA CYS A 1220 -46.90 9.20 -40.00
C CYS A 1220 -46.58 10.05 -41.25
N HIS A 1221 -47.28 11.17 -41.44
CA HIS A 1221 -47.03 12.13 -42.53
C HIS A 1221 -46.13 13.32 -42.13
N ASP A 1222 -45.73 13.42 -40.86
CA ASP A 1222 -44.83 14.46 -40.37
C ASP A 1222 -43.37 14.14 -40.73
N GLN A 1223 -42.83 14.87 -41.70
CA GLN A 1223 -41.46 14.71 -42.19
C GLN A 1223 -40.48 15.75 -41.62
N SER A 1224 -40.88 16.53 -40.61
CA SER A 1224 -40.03 17.56 -40.04
C SER A 1224 -38.78 16.97 -39.36
N SER A 1225 -37.68 17.71 -39.43
CA SER A 1225 -36.38 17.31 -38.86
C SER A 1225 -36.43 17.18 -37.33
N ALA A 1226 -37.21 18.02 -36.64
CA ALA A 1226 -37.44 17.91 -35.20
C ALA A 1226 -38.20 16.62 -34.81
N HIS A 1227 -39.15 16.18 -35.63
CA HIS A 1227 -39.89 14.93 -35.42
C HIS A 1227 -38.98 13.71 -35.59
N ARG A 1228 -38.15 13.68 -36.63
CA ARG A 1228 -37.20 12.59 -36.90
C ARG A 1228 -36.08 12.46 -35.88
N LEU A 1229 -35.71 13.54 -35.20
CA LEU A 1229 -34.73 13.52 -34.11
C LEU A 1229 -35.31 12.93 -32.81
N LYS A 1230 -36.62 13.07 -32.58
CA LYS A 1230 -37.27 12.64 -31.34
C LYS A 1230 -37.93 11.26 -31.44
N TYR A 1231 -38.46 10.89 -32.62
CA TYR A 1231 -39.23 9.66 -32.80
C TYR A 1231 -38.66 8.68 -33.84
N SER A 1232 -38.73 7.37 -33.54
CA SER A 1232 -38.38 6.26 -34.42
C SER A 1232 -39.63 5.69 -35.13
N HIS A 1233 -39.48 5.24 -36.37
CA HIS A 1233 -40.54 4.62 -37.20
C HIS A 1233 -40.08 3.22 -37.63
N PRO A 1234 -40.99 2.23 -37.77
CA PRO A 1234 -40.66 0.89 -38.28
C PRO A 1234 -40.16 0.86 -39.73
#